data_AF-A0A7V1EE12-F1
#
_entry.id   AF-A0A7V1EE12-F1
#
_cell.length_a   1.000
_cell.length_b   1.000
_cell.length_c   1.000
_cell.angle_alpha   90.00
_cell.angle_beta   90.00
_cell.angle_gamma   90.00
#
_symmetry.space_group_name_H-M   'P 1'
#
loop_
_entity.id
_entity.type
_entity.pdbx_description
1 polymer ?
#
loop_
_entity_poly.entity_id
_entity_poly.type
_entity_poly.pdbx_seq_one_letter_code
_entity_poly.pdbx_strand_id
1 'polypeptide(L)'
;MHRKLHSSVIYSVFLLLFFLILPELSHAVIVSKTGGDYNRIQDALDNAVPGDTIYVKEGTYKEKLEFYRGGSRGMGYIVLKNYENDKVVLNGRGIRADNMIYINNQSYIVIQGFEIINNLNVRTGAAIMIEGQGSNVEIRNNKIHEMRGRQAMGITVYGTSSAPYENIIIDGNEIYNSEPSKAGAIHINGNVRDFEVTNNSVHDVNNAGIDIIGGETWIKGYFPQDGLCKNNVVYRARSKYRSDNFAGIHVDGAKDITIEGNRIYDNDIGIDISAWKKGVDTSGIIVRKNIIYSNDNEGISFGGYVRRNGKVINSEFYNNVLYKNQVEMGGDGELTGRFASNNVITNNIIFAGRQGIIYASWSGDEGNTFDNNCYYRQANSEEGPFFVNNTGFEDFRKYRSVTSRDKNSIFSDPLFNNESSRDFTLKKNSPCIDAGVDMGIAYSNAAPDIGAFEQGLNIITEKTPRKDLPAEKPKNGKYLEIENIAFDSVFPVLFKYYDEHPVGHATLRNKTSFRAKDIEITLFVKQYMDIPKKCKAPKTLKAGEKKEIELNALFTNNVLEITEGTKVAVLITLKYSMDGAVYKEEYTQTMRLHNRNAMTWDDDRKAAAFVTAKDPAVLRFAKNVAGVVGRKESRAVNKNLLTAMAMHEAVSLFGMSYVIDPTTPFKEFSVNKKAVDFLQFPRQTLEYRAGDCDDLSILYSALLESVGIETSFITIPGHLLMAFSLDLEPDMARKTQIRPDELIFIGKKVWVPVEVTALDNGFLNAWKIGAKEWREAVSKDKEGFFPMRDSWAVYEPVGLPGNAAPISPPARDQLTVSYLKEVTKFIDKIILPRVAKLQSEINKSEGDPKFVNKLGVLYARYGLTDKARKEFNRLLSKNESYVPALLNFGNIYFMEDDMEKALSFYERAYASEPGNSKAILCMARVNHELENYGIVNKLYKKLKETDPDLAARYLYLGFKGEESTRAADMLGVKDTVLWDEE
;
A
#
# COMPACT_ATOMS: atom_id res chain seq x y z
N MET A 1 -24.98 27.41 -67.75
CA MET A 1 -25.08 26.22 -68.62
C MET A 1 -24.28 25.10 -67.97
N HIS A 2 -24.94 24.00 -67.59
CA HIS A 2 -24.45 22.66 -67.19
C HIS A 2 -23.41 22.49 -66.06
N ARG A 3 -23.79 21.93 -64.88
CA ARG A 3 -23.89 20.48 -64.50
C ARG A 3 -22.49 19.83 -64.34
N LYS A 4 -22.06 19.16 -63.26
CA LYS A 4 -22.72 18.42 -62.15
C LYS A 4 -21.73 18.23 -60.97
N LEU A 5 -22.28 18.16 -59.75
CA LEU A 5 -21.96 17.35 -58.54
C LEU A 5 -20.50 16.94 -58.24
N HIS A 6 -19.98 17.24 -57.04
CA HIS A 6 -20.18 16.44 -55.80
C HIS A 6 -19.49 17.06 -54.57
N SER A 7 -20.26 17.15 -53.47
CA SER A 7 -19.88 16.77 -52.10
C SER A 7 -18.61 17.34 -51.46
N SER A 8 -18.75 18.34 -50.57
CA SER A 8 -18.08 18.47 -49.23
C SER A 8 -17.99 19.93 -48.75
N VAL A 9 -19.13 20.56 -48.42
CA VAL A 9 -19.14 21.85 -47.71
C VAL A 9 -20.17 21.81 -46.59
N ILE A 10 -19.89 20.97 -45.57
CA ILE A 10 -20.45 21.07 -44.20
C ILE A 10 -19.36 20.53 -43.26
N TYR A 11 -18.24 21.24 -43.08
CA TYR A 11 -17.22 20.88 -42.08
C TYR A 11 -16.38 22.09 -41.61
N SER A 12 -16.98 23.27 -41.44
CA SER A 12 -16.20 24.44 -40.98
C SER A 12 -16.92 25.35 -39.97
N VAL A 13 -18.00 24.89 -39.32
CA VAL A 13 -18.64 25.62 -38.20
C VAL A 13 -18.90 24.73 -36.97
N PHE A 14 -18.39 23.49 -36.94
CA PHE A 14 -18.55 22.56 -35.80
C PHE A 14 -17.23 22.16 -35.12
N LEU A 15 -16.23 23.03 -35.16
CA LEU A 15 -14.89 22.75 -34.63
C LEU A 15 -14.39 23.81 -33.64
N LEU A 16 -15.29 24.30 -32.77
CA LEU A 16 -14.96 25.26 -31.72
C LEU A 16 -15.70 25.03 -30.39
N LEU A 17 -16.20 23.82 -30.14
CA LEU A 17 -16.90 23.44 -28.89
C LEU A 17 -16.52 22.05 -28.34
N PHE A 18 -15.41 21.46 -28.80
CA PHE A 18 -14.87 20.20 -28.28
C PHE A 18 -13.38 20.38 -27.91
N PHE A 19 -13.08 21.43 -27.14
CA PHE A 19 -11.90 21.39 -26.27
C PHE A 19 -12.27 20.57 -25.04
N LEU A 20 -11.86 19.30 -25.07
CA LEU A 20 -11.31 18.57 -23.92
C LEU A 20 -11.96 18.90 -22.56
N ILE A 21 -13.13 18.34 -22.28
CA ILE A 21 -13.37 17.86 -20.91
C ILE A 21 -12.62 16.53 -20.85
N LEU A 22 -11.30 16.61 -20.63
CA LEU A 22 -10.60 15.51 -20.00
C LEU A 22 -11.33 15.25 -18.68
N PRO A 23 -11.61 13.99 -18.29
CA PRO A 23 -11.98 13.75 -16.90
C PRO A 23 -10.84 14.35 -16.07
N GLU A 24 -11.15 15.32 -15.21
CA GLU A 24 -10.18 15.78 -14.21
C GLU A 24 -9.63 14.50 -13.55
N LEU A 25 -8.30 14.38 -13.54
CA LEU A 25 -7.61 13.31 -12.83
C LEU A 25 -8.24 13.21 -11.44
N SER A 26 -8.54 12.00 -10.96
CA SER A 26 -9.01 11.79 -9.60
C SER A 26 -8.06 12.49 -8.63
N HIS A 27 -8.51 13.50 -7.89
CA HIS A 27 -7.64 14.24 -6.99
C HIS A 27 -7.67 13.61 -5.60
N ALA A 28 -6.49 13.42 -5.02
CA ALA A 28 -6.35 13.13 -3.61
C ALA A 28 -6.45 14.46 -2.85
N VAL A 29 -7.50 14.63 -2.06
CA VAL A 29 -7.75 15.81 -1.22
C VAL A 29 -7.29 15.50 0.19
N ILE A 30 -6.41 16.32 0.77
CA ILE A 30 -5.90 16.11 2.12
C ILE A 30 -6.58 17.09 3.10
N VAL A 31 -7.31 16.54 4.06
CA VAL A 31 -7.85 17.30 5.19
C VAL A 31 -6.91 17.18 6.39
N SER A 32 -6.45 18.31 6.92
CA SER A 32 -5.66 18.36 8.15
C SER A 32 -5.87 19.68 8.89
N LYS A 33 -5.86 19.65 10.22
CA LYS A 33 -5.98 20.86 11.06
C LYS A 33 -4.97 21.95 10.70
N THR A 34 -3.80 21.57 10.18
CA THR A 34 -2.75 22.50 9.74
C THR A 34 -2.05 21.94 8.50
N GLY A 35 -1.97 22.74 7.43
CA GLY A 35 -1.18 22.41 6.24
C GLY A 35 -1.78 21.35 5.29
N GLY A 36 -3.06 21.01 5.42
CA GLY A 36 -3.82 20.27 4.39
C GLY A 36 -4.52 21.21 3.40
N ASP A 37 -5.05 20.67 2.31
CA ASP A 37 -5.86 21.40 1.32
C ASP A 37 -7.09 22.04 1.96
N TYR A 38 -7.67 21.33 2.94
CA TYR A 38 -8.74 21.84 3.80
C TYR A 38 -8.43 21.58 5.27
N ASN A 39 -8.97 22.44 6.14
CA ASN A 39 -8.88 22.29 7.60
C ASN A 39 -10.15 21.74 8.25
N ARG A 40 -11.23 21.60 7.46
CA ARG A 40 -12.51 20.99 7.82
C ARG A 40 -12.86 19.90 6.84
N ILE A 41 -13.50 18.84 7.33
CA ILE A 41 -13.93 17.72 6.48
C ILE A 41 -15.11 18.15 5.61
N GLN A 42 -16.05 18.94 6.14
CA GLN A 42 -17.21 19.39 5.35
C GLN A 42 -16.78 20.23 4.15
N ASP A 43 -15.79 21.10 4.30
CA ASP A 43 -15.33 21.97 3.20
C ASP A 43 -14.73 21.15 2.06
N ALA A 44 -14.04 20.04 2.37
CA ALA A 44 -13.56 19.11 1.37
C ALA A 44 -14.72 18.37 0.67
N LEU A 45 -15.74 17.94 1.42
CA LEU A 45 -16.93 17.29 0.87
C LEU A 45 -17.74 18.21 -0.05
N ASP A 46 -17.88 19.49 0.31
CA ASP A 46 -18.61 20.50 -0.47
C ASP A 46 -17.97 20.75 -1.84
N ASN A 47 -16.65 20.55 -1.95
CA ASN A 47 -15.88 20.77 -3.16
C ASN A 47 -15.51 19.48 -3.91
N ALA A 48 -15.76 18.31 -3.33
CA ALA A 48 -15.41 17.03 -3.93
C ALA A 48 -16.24 16.75 -5.20
N VAL A 49 -15.57 16.17 -6.20
CA VAL A 49 -16.19 15.71 -7.45
C VAL A 49 -16.15 14.18 -7.54
N PRO A 50 -17.02 13.55 -8.37
CA PRO A 50 -17.01 12.11 -8.56
C PRO A 50 -15.62 11.57 -8.92
N GLY A 51 -15.14 10.57 -8.16
CA GLY A 51 -13.81 9.97 -8.32
C GLY A 51 -12.78 10.45 -7.30
N ASP A 52 -13.07 11.51 -6.55
CA ASP A 52 -12.15 12.04 -5.54
C ASP A 52 -12.01 11.13 -4.32
N THR A 53 -10.81 11.16 -3.74
CA THR A 53 -10.55 10.56 -2.43
C THR A 53 -10.12 11.65 -1.45
N ILE A 54 -10.95 11.86 -0.43
CA ILE A 54 -10.70 12.75 0.69
C ILE A 54 -10.00 11.96 1.79
N TYR A 55 -8.71 12.22 1.96
CA TYR A 55 -7.89 11.68 3.03
C TYR A 55 -7.87 12.62 4.23
N VAL A 56 -8.32 12.13 5.38
CA VAL A 56 -8.32 12.90 6.62
C VAL A 56 -7.15 12.46 7.49
N LYS A 57 -6.27 13.41 7.84
CA LYS A 57 -5.13 13.15 8.73
C LYS A 57 -5.54 13.11 10.19
N GLU A 58 -4.67 12.53 11.02
CA GLU A 58 -4.86 12.33 12.46
C GLU A 58 -5.43 13.58 13.16
N GLY A 59 -6.44 13.36 14.00
CA GLY A 59 -6.99 14.41 14.85
C GLY A 59 -8.47 14.22 15.20
N THR A 60 -8.92 15.08 16.13
CA THR A 60 -10.35 15.18 16.48
C THR A 60 -11.02 16.34 15.76
N TYR A 61 -11.98 16.03 14.90
CA TYR A 61 -12.76 16.96 14.11
C TYR A 61 -14.14 17.11 14.75
N LYS A 62 -14.47 18.33 15.19
CA LYS A 62 -15.78 18.65 15.78
C LYS A 62 -16.72 19.09 14.68
N GLU A 63 -17.21 18.13 13.91
CA GLU A 63 -18.05 18.34 12.75
C GLU A 63 -19.18 17.30 12.71
N LYS A 64 -20.27 17.65 12.03
CA LYS A 64 -21.31 16.72 11.57
C LYS A 64 -21.43 16.95 10.07
N LEU A 65 -21.36 15.87 9.30
CA LEU A 65 -21.07 15.89 7.88
C LEU A 65 -22.32 15.58 7.04
N GLU A 66 -22.38 16.16 5.85
CA GLU A 66 -23.42 15.88 4.87
C GLU A 66 -22.80 15.69 3.48
N PHE A 67 -23.19 14.61 2.80
CA PHE A 67 -22.87 14.38 1.39
C PHE A 67 -23.94 15.03 0.52
N TYR A 68 -23.67 16.24 0.04
CA TYR A 68 -24.54 16.91 -0.95
C TYR A 68 -24.43 16.30 -2.36
N ARG A 69 -23.37 15.52 -2.61
CA ARG A 69 -23.08 14.86 -3.87
C ARG A 69 -22.42 13.50 -3.62
N GLY A 70 -22.70 12.56 -4.51
CA GLY A 70 -22.03 11.26 -4.58
C GLY A 70 -21.17 11.13 -5.83
N GLY A 71 -20.53 9.98 -5.99
CA GLY A 71 -19.80 9.63 -7.19
C GLY A 71 -20.71 9.22 -8.36
N SER A 72 -20.14 8.55 -9.36
CA SER A 72 -20.91 8.01 -10.49
C SER A 72 -20.25 6.77 -11.06
N ARG A 73 -21.01 5.96 -11.81
CA ARG A 73 -20.50 4.77 -12.51
C ARG A 73 -19.32 5.07 -13.45
N GLY A 74 -19.31 6.24 -14.08
CA GLY A 74 -18.29 6.62 -15.07
C GLY A 74 -17.02 7.23 -14.47
N MET A 75 -17.15 7.92 -13.35
CA MET A 75 -16.05 8.67 -12.71
C MET A 75 -15.53 8.01 -11.43
N GLY A 76 -16.27 7.07 -10.84
CA GLY A 76 -15.91 6.40 -9.60
C GLY A 76 -16.61 6.98 -8.37
N TYR A 77 -16.21 6.48 -7.19
CA TYR A 77 -16.77 6.84 -5.90
C TYR A 77 -16.22 8.19 -5.41
N ILE A 78 -16.98 8.89 -4.57
CA ILE A 78 -16.38 9.83 -3.62
C ILE A 78 -16.00 9.03 -2.38
N VAL A 79 -14.71 9.02 -2.05
CA VAL A 79 -14.16 8.23 -0.93
C VAL A 79 -13.76 9.15 0.19
N LEU A 80 -14.39 9.04 1.36
CA LEU A 80 -13.98 9.69 2.60
C LEU A 80 -13.26 8.66 3.48
N LYS A 81 -11.95 8.83 3.68
CA LYS A 81 -11.14 7.88 4.46
C LYS A 81 -10.07 8.56 5.32
N ASN A 82 -9.62 7.86 6.36
CA ASN A 82 -8.41 8.26 7.08
C ASN A 82 -7.15 8.15 6.18
N TYR A 83 -6.16 8.99 6.43
CA TYR A 83 -4.86 8.93 5.76
C TYR A 83 -4.03 7.79 6.34
N GLU A 84 -3.70 6.77 5.54
CA GLU A 84 -2.98 5.56 5.98
C GLU A 84 -3.63 4.89 7.22
N ASN A 85 -2.96 4.91 8.37
CA ASN A 85 -3.44 4.35 9.65
C ASN A 85 -3.76 5.44 10.69
N ASP A 86 -3.88 6.70 10.25
CA ASP A 86 -4.13 7.82 11.14
C ASP A 86 -5.43 7.63 11.92
N LYS A 87 -5.39 7.99 13.20
CA LYS A 87 -6.56 7.96 14.08
C LYS A 87 -7.38 9.24 13.89
N VAL A 88 -8.49 9.12 13.16
CA VAL A 88 -9.40 10.25 12.89
C VAL A 88 -10.66 10.11 13.73
N VAL A 89 -10.91 11.08 14.60
CA VAL A 89 -12.08 11.11 15.49
C VAL A 89 -13.07 12.17 15.02
N LEU A 90 -14.25 11.76 14.57
CA LEU A 90 -15.38 12.65 14.31
C LEU A 90 -16.24 12.78 15.57
N ASN A 91 -16.26 13.98 16.19
CA ASN A 91 -16.84 14.20 17.50
C ASN A 91 -18.06 15.13 17.45
N GLY A 92 -19.23 14.60 17.83
CA GLY A 92 -20.52 15.31 17.75
C GLY A 92 -20.84 16.23 18.92
N ARG A 93 -19.98 16.30 19.94
CA ARG A 93 -20.28 16.97 21.20
C ARG A 93 -20.52 18.47 21.00
N GLY A 94 -21.73 18.91 21.33
CA GLY A 94 -22.12 20.33 21.27
C GLY A 94 -22.56 20.81 19.89
N ILE A 95 -22.67 19.93 18.89
CA ILE A 95 -23.07 20.28 17.52
C ILE A 95 -24.55 19.96 17.31
N ARG A 96 -25.32 20.97 16.86
CA ARG A 96 -26.76 20.88 16.59
C ARG A 96 -27.03 20.25 15.22
N ALA A 97 -27.17 18.93 15.19
CA ALA A 97 -27.77 18.14 14.11
C ALA A 97 -28.03 16.73 14.65
N ASP A 98 -28.94 15.96 14.08
CA ASP A 98 -29.26 14.62 14.60
C ASP A 98 -28.30 13.53 14.08
N ASN A 99 -27.75 13.68 12.86
CA ASN A 99 -26.85 12.70 12.24
C ASN A 99 -25.37 13.16 12.33
N MET A 100 -24.44 12.22 12.53
CA MET A 100 -23.00 12.53 12.45
C MET A 100 -22.51 12.59 11.00
N ILE A 101 -22.99 11.69 10.14
CA ILE A 101 -22.80 11.73 8.69
C ILE A 101 -24.16 11.45 8.03
N TYR A 102 -24.60 12.30 7.13
CA TYR A 102 -25.87 12.16 6.42
C TYR A 102 -25.67 12.04 4.90
N ILE A 103 -26.34 11.06 4.31
CA ILE A 103 -26.35 10.78 2.87
C ILE A 103 -27.81 10.72 2.43
N ASN A 104 -28.23 11.65 1.57
CA ASN A 104 -29.60 11.70 1.08
C ASN A 104 -29.63 11.69 -0.45
N ASN A 105 -30.28 10.67 -1.03
CA ASN A 105 -30.41 10.50 -2.48
C ASN A 105 -29.08 10.52 -3.27
N GLN A 106 -27.99 10.02 -2.68
CA GLN A 106 -26.68 9.94 -3.34
C GLN A 106 -26.31 8.50 -3.70
N SER A 107 -25.22 8.33 -4.44
CA SER A 107 -24.71 7.03 -4.87
C SER A 107 -23.19 7.05 -4.97
N TYR A 108 -22.53 5.89 -5.02
CA TYR A 108 -21.09 5.78 -5.18
C TYR A 108 -20.31 6.56 -4.10
N ILE A 109 -20.53 6.20 -2.83
CA ILE A 109 -19.87 6.79 -1.66
C ILE A 109 -19.16 5.71 -0.85
N VAL A 110 -17.95 5.98 -0.37
CA VAL A 110 -17.25 5.14 0.60
C VAL A 110 -16.92 5.97 1.84
N ILE A 111 -17.23 5.44 3.04
CA ILE A 111 -16.81 6.01 4.32
C ILE A 111 -15.98 4.97 5.07
N GLN A 112 -14.71 5.29 5.35
CA GLN A 112 -13.78 4.32 5.92
C GLN A 112 -12.83 4.85 6.99
N GLY A 113 -12.66 4.07 8.07
CA GLY A 113 -11.55 4.24 9.01
C GLY A 113 -11.72 5.35 10.06
N PHE A 114 -12.96 5.76 10.35
CA PHE A 114 -13.26 6.80 11.33
C PHE A 114 -13.63 6.22 12.70
N GLU A 115 -13.24 6.91 13.77
CA GLU A 115 -13.88 6.79 15.08
C GLU A 115 -14.95 7.89 15.20
N ILE A 116 -16.24 7.50 15.25
CA ILE A 116 -17.38 8.41 15.34
C ILE A 116 -17.95 8.34 16.75
N ILE A 117 -17.91 9.47 17.47
CA ILE A 117 -18.17 9.51 18.91
C ILE A 117 -19.04 10.70 19.31
N ASN A 118 -19.72 10.57 20.46
CA ASN A 118 -20.37 11.67 21.17
C ASN A 118 -21.53 12.32 20.39
N ASN A 119 -22.35 11.53 19.70
CA ASN A 119 -23.63 12.03 19.19
C ASN A 119 -24.67 12.00 20.32
N LEU A 120 -24.72 13.08 21.10
CA LEU A 120 -25.49 13.15 22.35
C LEU A 120 -26.80 13.93 22.18
N ASN A 121 -27.80 13.59 23.02
CA ASN A 121 -29.12 14.22 23.06
C ASN A 121 -29.90 14.16 21.74
N VAL A 122 -29.64 13.13 20.93
CA VAL A 122 -30.26 12.94 19.61
C VAL A 122 -31.75 12.65 19.78
N ARG A 123 -32.62 13.32 19.02
CA ARG A 123 -34.05 12.99 19.03
C ARG A 123 -34.31 11.77 18.16
N THR A 124 -33.89 11.85 16.90
CA THR A 124 -33.95 10.78 15.91
C THR A 124 -32.81 10.99 14.92
N GLY A 125 -31.77 10.16 15.00
CA GLY A 125 -30.60 10.27 14.12
C GLY A 125 -29.62 9.11 14.30
N ALA A 126 -28.57 9.10 13.49
CA ALA A 126 -27.58 8.04 13.46
C ALA A 126 -26.14 8.57 13.45
N ALA A 127 -25.17 7.70 13.73
CA ALA A 127 -23.78 8.00 13.38
C ALA A 127 -23.63 8.12 11.85
N ILE A 128 -24.22 7.21 11.10
CA ILE A 128 -24.26 7.29 9.64
C ILE A 128 -25.69 7.01 9.19
N MET A 129 -26.32 8.01 8.58
CA MET A 129 -27.69 7.93 8.07
C MET A 129 -27.69 7.99 6.55
N ILE A 130 -28.23 6.95 5.91
CA ILE A 130 -28.49 6.86 4.48
C ILE A 130 -29.99 6.90 4.27
N GLU A 131 -30.49 7.85 3.49
CA GLU A 131 -31.93 8.02 3.26
C GLU A 131 -32.25 8.28 1.78
N GLY A 132 -33.44 7.85 1.34
CA GLY A 132 -33.97 8.12 0.02
C GLY A 132 -33.83 6.95 -0.95
N GLN A 133 -33.23 7.20 -2.11
CA GLN A 133 -32.93 6.23 -3.17
C GLN A 133 -31.47 6.40 -3.63
N GLY A 134 -30.86 5.35 -4.15
CA GLY A 134 -29.46 5.42 -4.57
C GLY A 134 -28.85 4.05 -4.80
N SER A 135 -27.56 4.01 -5.06
CA SER A 135 -26.83 2.75 -5.17
C SER A 135 -25.36 2.88 -4.80
N ASN A 136 -24.68 1.76 -4.54
CA ASN A 136 -23.23 1.70 -4.36
C ASN A 136 -22.73 2.57 -3.19
N VAL A 137 -23.22 2.33 -1.96
CA VAL A 137 -22.68 3.01 -0.77
C VAL A 137 -22.04 2.01 0.19
N GLU A 138 -20.81 2.31 0.59
CA GLU A 138 -19.98 1.41 1.39
C GLU A 138 -19.53 2.07 2.70
N ILE A 139 -19.84 1.42 3.83
CA ILE A 139 -19.46 1.85 5.17
C ILE A 139 -18.51 0.80 5.74
N ARG A 140 -17.23 1.14 5.83
CA ARG A 140 -16.16 0.16 6.10
C ARG A 140 -15.28 0.50 7.29
N ASN A 141 -15.01 -0.47 8.15
CA ASN A 141 -13.94 -0.39 9.16
C ASN A 141 -14.03 0.88 10.06
N ASN A 142 -15.23 1.30 10.43
CA ASN A 142 -15.44 2.43 11.34
C ASN A 142 -15.70 1.95 12.78
N LYS A 143 -15.34 2.77 13.77
CA LYS A 143 -15.66 2.57 15.19
C LYS A 143 -16.70 3.59 15.62
N ILE A 144 -17.87 3.13 16.07
CA ILE A 144 -19.01 3.98 16.41
C ILE A 144 -19.37 3.71 17.86
N HIS A 145 -19.31 4.74 18.70
CA HIS A 145 -19.68 4.58 20.10
C HIS A 145 -20.13 5.88 20.77
N GLU A 146 -20.76 5.76 21.94
CA GLU A 146 -21.32 6.91 22.66
C GLU A 146 -22.46 7.62 21.91
N MET A 147 -23.27 6.88 21.15
CA MET A 147 -24.51 7.40 20.57
C MET A 147 -25.59 7.45 21.66
N ARG A 148 -26.10 8.64 22.00
CA ARG A 148 -27.04 8.85 23.14
C ARG A 148 -28.21 9.74 22.74
N GLY A 149 -29.41 9.34 23.14
CA GLY A 149 -30.62 10.10 22.84
C GLY A 149 -31.89 9.27 22.94
N ARG A 150 -32.96 9.75 22.32
CA ARG A 150 -34.24 9.04 22.22
C ARG A 150 -34.22 7.94 21.15
N GLN A 151 -33.56 8.18 20.01
CA GLN A 151 -33.29 7.23 18.94
C GLN A 151 -31.92 7.59 18.33
N ALA A 152 -30.84 7.08 18.91
CA ALA A 152 -29.46 7.44 18.55
C ALA A 152 -28.76 6.23 17.91
N MET A 153 -29.15 5.93 16.67
CA MET A 153 -28.73 4.75 15.93
C MET A 153 -27.23 4.78 15.58
N GLY A 154 -26.67 3.63 15.25
CA GLY A 154 -25.31 3.53 14.72
C GLY A 154 -25.31 3.81 13.22
N ILE A 155 -25.55 2.78 12.42
CA ILE A 155 -25.63 2.88 10.96
C ILE A 155 -27.08 2.61 10.53
N THR A 156 -27.67 3.51 9.76
CA THR A 156 -29.07 3.42 9.35
C THR A 156 -29.25 3.62 7.86
N VAL A 157 -30.08 2.78 7.24
CA VAL A 157 -30.47 2.88 5.83
C VAL A 157 -31.98 2.89 5.70
N TYR A 158 -32.52 3.99 5.15
CA TYR A 158 -33.94 4.20 4.92
C TYR A 158 -34.23 4.39 3.42
N GLY A 159 -34.73 3.32 2.79
CA GLY A 159 -35.26 3.36 1.43
C GLY A 159 -36.66 4.01 1.39
N THR A 160 -36.74 5.34 1.44
CA THR A 160 -38.01 6.08 1.58
C THR A 160 -38.72 6.36 0.24
N SER A 161 -38.07 6.00 -0.87
CA SER A 161 -38.50 6.27 -2.24
C SER A 161 -39.03 5.04 -2.97
N SER A 162 -39.77 5.26 -4.07
CA SER A 162 -40.27 4.16 -4.92
C SER A 162 -39.18 3.48 -5.73
N ALA A 163 -38.11 4.20 -6.07
CA ALA A 163 -36.88 3.57 -6.52
C ALA A 163 -36.10 3.08 -5.29
N PRO A 164 -35.38 1.95 -5.38
CA PRO A 164 -34.74 1.38 -4.20
C PRO A 164 -33.44 2.09 -3.88
N TYR A 165 -32.92 1.79 -2.69
CA TYR A 165 -31.50 1.90 -2.40
C TYR A 165 -30.84 0.53 -2.61
N GLU A 166 -29.88 0.40 -3.53
CA GLU A 166 -29.33 -0.89 -3.96
C GLU A 166 -27.81 -0.99 -3.75
N ASN A 167 -27.28 -2.19 -3.58
CA ASN A 167 -25.83 -2.42 -3.43
C ASN A 167 -25.22 -1.61 -2.27
N ILE A 168 -25.72 -1.87 -1.06
CA ILE A 168 -25.24 -1.29 0.18
C ILE A 168 -24.29 -2.27 0.87
N ILE A 169 -23.10 -1.81 1.26
CA ILE A 169 -22.13 -2.63 2.00
C ILE A 169 -21.86 -1.98 3.36
N ILE A 170 -22.12 -2.72 4.43
CA ILE A 170 -21.79 -2.37 5.81
C ILE A 170 -20.83 -3.45 6.31
N ASP A 171 -19.52 -3.19 6.25
CA ASP A 171 -18.49 -4.21 6.42
C ASP A 171 -17.42 -3.83 7.45
N GLY A 172 -17.11 -4.72 8.39
CA GLY A 172 -15.98 -4.56 9.30
C GLY A 172 -16.12 -3.45 10.35
N ASN A 173 -17.33 -2.93 10.59
CA ASN A 173 -17.55 -1.85 11.57
C ASN A 173 -17.71 -2.39 12.99
N GLU A 174 -17.32 -1.59 13.98
CA GLU A 174 -17.49 -1.87 15.40
C GLU A 174 -18.47 -0.83 15.99
N ILE A 175 -19.62 -1.27 16.50
CA ILE A 175 -20.61 -0.40 17.14
C ILE A 175 -20.78 -0.82 18.60
N TYR A 176 -20.45 0.07 19.53
CA TYR A 176 -20.50 -0.27 20.95
C TYR A 176 -20.88 0.86 21.87
N ASN A 177 -21.21 0.51 23.12
CA ASN A 177 -21.52 1.45 24.19
C ASN A 177 -22.47 2.54 23.68
N SER A 178 -23.59 2.13 23.07
CA SER A 178 -24.51 2.99 22.32
C SER A 178 -25.96 2.71 22.68
N GLU A 179 -26.80 3.74 22.56
CA GLU A 179 -28.20 3.68 22.99
C GLU A 179 -29.16 3.93 21.82
N PRO A 180 -29.21 3.02 20.82
CA PRO A 180 -30.01 3.20 19.62
C PRO A 180 -31.51 3.34 19.89
N SER A 181 -32.01 2.81 21.01
CA SER A 181 -33.35 2.98 21.60
C SER A 181 -34.52 3.10 20.62
N LYS A 182 -35.40 2.08 20.60
CA LYS A 182 -36.54 1.91 19.66
C LYS A 182 -36.16 1.63 18.20
N ALA A 183 -34.87 1.55 17.88
CA ALA A 183 -34.31 1.10 16.62
C ALA A 183 -33.05 0.27 16.91
N GLY A 184 -32.53 -0.44 15.92
CA GLY A 184 -31.29 -1.21 16.02
C GLY A 184 -30.00 -0.37 15.92
N ALA A 185 -28.89 -0.95 16.34
CA ALA A 185 -27.57 -0.32 16.18
C ALA A 185 -27.15 -0.25 14.70
N ILE A 186 -27.37 -1.33 13.95
CA ILE A 186 -27.44 -1.32 12.48
C ILE A 186 -28.90 -1.49 12.10
N HIS A 187 -29.47 -0.57 11.34
CA HIS A 187 -30.91 -0.56 11.04
C HIS A 187 -31.18 -0.35 9.56
N ILE A 188 -31.82 -1.31 8.90
CA ILE A 188 -32.15 -1.28 7.47
C ILE A 188 -33.67 -1.35 7.32
N ASN A 189 -34.27 -0.36 6.66
CA ASN A 189 -35.72 -0.28 6.50
C ASN A 189 -36.13 0.37 5.17
N GLY A 190 -37.32 0.04 4.72
CA GLY A 190 -37.90 0.56 3.48
C GLY A 190 -37.41 -0.17 2.24
N ASN A 191 -37.47 0.49 1.09
CA ASN A 191 -37.15 -0.07 -0.21
C ASN A 191 -35.63 -0.20 -0.41
N VAL A 192 -35.02 -1.21 0.21
CA VAL A 192 -33.58 -1.48 0.15
C VAL A 192 -33.37 -2.87 -0.44
N ARG A 193 -32.49 -2.99 -1.44
CA ARG A 193 -32.17 -4.25 -2.13
C ARG A 193 -30.68 -4.50 -2.17
N ASP A 194 -30.29 -5.76 -2.37
CA ASP A 194 -28.90 -6.18 -2.61
C ASP A 194 -27.93 -5.58 -1.59
N PHE A 195 -28.15 -5.85 -0.31
CA PHE A 195 -27.34 -5.28 0.76
C PHE A 195 -26.54 -6.34 1.52
N GLU A 196 -25.35 -5.96 1.98
CA GLU A 196 -24.44 -6.80 2.75
C GLU A 196 -24.16 -6.15 4.11
N VAL A 197 -24.44 -6.87 5.19
CA VAL A 197 -24.03 -6.55 6.56
C VAL A 197 -23.05 -7.63 7.00
N THR A 198 -21.75 -7.38 6.83
CA THR A 198 -20.72 -8.41 6.96
C THR A 198 -19.61 -8.06 7.93
N ASN A 199 -19.10 -9.06 8.65
CA ASN A 199 -17.90 -8.92 9.50
C ASN A 199 -17.96 -7.78 10.55
N ASN A 200 -19.16 -7.33 10.96
CA ASN A 200 -19.32 -6.27 11.95
C ASN A 200 -19.32 -6.84 13.38
N SER A 201 -18.87 -6.03 14.33
CA SER A 201 -18.96 -6.29 15.77
C SER A 201 -19.95 -5.31 16.41
N VAL A 202 -21.05 -5.79 16.96
CA VAL A 202 -22.07 -4.95 17.62
C VAL A 202 -22.27 -5.41 19.06
N HIS A 203 -22.01 -4.53 20.03
CA HIS A 203 -22.12 -4.93 21.42
C HIS A 203 -22.38 -3.81 22.42
N ASP A 204 -22.84 -4.15 23.62
CA ASP A 204 -23.14 -3.18 24.67
C ASP A 204 -24.10 -2.09 24.17
N VAL A 205 -25.18 -2.54 23.51
CA VAL A 205 -26.23 -1.68 22.96
C VAL A 205 -27.57 -1.95 23.64
N ASN A 206 -28.41 -0.92 23.75
CA ASN A 206 -29.66 -1.01 24.52
C ASN A 206 -30.93 -1.40 23.73
N ASN A 207 -30.74 -1.96 22.53
CA ASN A 207 -31.79 -2.42 21.63
C ASN A 207 -31.21 -3.52 20.71
N ALA A 208 -31.92 -3.87 19.63
CA ALA A 208 -31.44 -4.84 18.65
C ALA A 208 -30.04 -4.48 18.11
N GLY A 209 -29.19 -5.49 17.95
CA GLY A 209 -27.86 -5.29 17.38
C GLY A 209 -27.96 -4.92 15.89
N ILE A 210 -28.52 -5.84 15.11
CA ILE A 210 -28.79 -5.67 13.68
C ILE A 210 -30.30 -5.84 13.47
N ASP A 211 -30.93 -4.87 12.80
CA ASP A 211 -32.38 -4.77 12.68
C ASP A 211 -32.76 -4.51 11.22
N ILE A 212 -33.43 -5.48 10.58
CA ILE A 212 -33.83 -5.43 9.17
C ILE A 212 -35.35 -5.50 9.11
N ILE A 213 -35.99 -4.34 8.93
CA ILE A 213 -37.44 -4.23 9.10
C ILE A 213 -38.14 -3.61 7.89
N GLY A 214 -39.34 -4.06 7.59
CA GLY A 214 -40.11 -3.68 6.41
C GLY A 214 -41.61 -3.63 6.67
N GLY A 215 -42.36 -3.02 5.75
CA GLY A 215 -43.82 -2.92 5.81
C GLY A 215 -44.34 -1.81 6.73
N GLU A 216 -43.48 -0.93 7.25
CA GLU A 216 -43.90 0.21 8.07
C GLU A 216 -44.76 1.21 7.27
N THR A 217 -45.88 1.67 7.84
CA THR A 217 -46.79 2.59 7.15
C THR A 217 -46.16 3.96 6.91
N TRP A 218 -45.28 4.41 7.80
CA TRP A 218 -44.57 5.68 7.66
C TRP A 218 -43.54 5.68 6.52
N ILE A 219 -43.09 4.50 6.06
CA ILE A 219 -42.22 4.31 4.90
C ILE A 219 -42.97 3.66 3.72
N LYS A 220 -44.27 3.94 3.59
CA LYS A 220 -45.15 3.51 2.49
C LYS A 220 -45.28 1.99 2.33
N GLY A 221 -44.98 1.23 3.37
CA GLY A 221 -45.08 -0.24 3.35
C GLY A 221 -43.96 -0.93 2.56
N TYR A 222 -42.90 -0.21 2.19
CA TYR A 222 -41.74 -0.84 1.56
C TYR A 222 -40.99 -1.75 2.52
N PHE A 223 -40.26 -2.72 1.97
CA PHE A 223 -39.53 -3.72 2.75
C PHE A 223 -38.14 -3.99 2.16
N PRO A 224 -37.14 -4.26 3.01
CA PRO A 224 -35.85 -4.72 2.56
C PRO A 224 -35.96 -6.10 1.89
N GLN A 225 -35.17 -6.31 0.85
CA GLN A 225 -35.04 -7.63 0.23
C GLN A 225 -33.64 -7.91 -0.29
N ASP A 226 -33.37 -9.18 -0.60
CA ASP A 226 -32.12 -9.64 -1.20
C ASP A 226 -30.86 -9.32 -0.35
N GLY A 227 -30.97 -9.45 0.97
CA GLY A 227 -29.91 -9.11 1.91
C GLY A 227 -29.03 -10.28 2.34
N LEU A 228 -27.77 -9.98 2.70
CA LEU A 228 -26.84 -10.91 3.32
C LEU A 228 -26.33 -10.34 4.65
N CYS A 229 -26.62 -11.02 5.75
CA CYS A 229 -26.13 -10.72 7.09
C CYS A 229 -25.17 -11.83 7.54
N LYS A 230 -23.86 -11.60 7.42
CA LYS A 230 -22.87 -12.68 7.52
C LYS A 230 -21.61 -12.39 8.33
N ASN A 231 -21.14 -13.40 9.07
CA ASN A 231 -19.89 -13.34 9.85
C ASN A 231 -19.84 -12.18 10.87
N ASN A 232 -20.99 -11.69 11.33
CA ASN A 232 -21.06 -10.67 12.36
C ASN A 232 -20.92 -11.30 13.75
N VAL A 233 -20.42 -10.51 14.70
CA VAL A 233 -20.37 -10.86 16.12
C VAL A 233 -21.30 -9.90 16.86
N VAL A 234 -22.38 -10.42 17.43
CA VAL A 234 -23.39 -9.60 18.12
C VAL A 234 -23.61 -10.09 19.54
N TYR A 235 -23.34 -9.24 20.52
CA TYR A 235 -23.40 -9.64 21.91
C TYR A 235 -23.72 -8.53 22.89
N ARG A 236 -24.41 -8.84 23.98
CA ARG A 236 -24.88 -7.82 24.94
C ARG A 236 -25.69 -6.71 24.28
N ALA A 237 -26.45 -7.05 23.25
CA ALA A 237 -27.59 -6.27 22.77
C ALA A 237 -28.76 -6.56 23.70
N ARG A 238 -28.87 -5.75 24.77
CA ARG A 238 -29.80 -5.98 25.88
C ARG A 238 -30.65 -4.77 26.14
N SER A 239 -31.94 -4.98 26.39
CA SER A 239 -32.88 -3.95 26.81
C SER A 239 -32.55 -3.44 28.22
N LYS A 240 -31.49 -2.64 28.38
CA LYS A 240 -31.04 -2.17 29.70
C LYS A 240 -32.10 -1.33 30.45
N TYR A 241 -33.22 -0.96 29.82
CA TYR A 241 -34.20 0.02 30.34
C TYR A 241 -35.67 -0.16 29.88
N ARG A 242 -36.13 -1.30 29.33
CA ARG A 242 -37.55 -1.47 28.92
C ARG A 242 -38.07 -2.89 29.19
N SER A 243 -39.40 -3.02 29.22
CA SER A 243 -40.16 -4.27 29.39
C SER A 243 -40.11 -5.24 28.22
N ASP A 244 -39.40 -4.89 27.14
CA ASP A 244 -39.43 -5.58 25.86
C ASP A 244 -38.04 -6.17 25.58
N ASN A 245 -37.99 -7.44 25.14
CA ASN A 245 -36.77 -8.16 24.79
C ASN A 245 -36.35 -7.82 23.35
N PHE A 246 -35.06 -7.57 23.11
CA PHE A 246 -34.53 -7.31 21.77
C PHE A 246 -33.54 -8.39 21.30
N ALA A 247 -33.57 -8.70 20.00
CA ALA A 247 -32.69 -9.71 19.43
C ALA A 247 -31.32 -9.15 19.05
N GLY A 248 -30.29 -9.99 19.12
CA GLY A 248 -29.01 -9.70 18.50
C GLY A 248 -29.18 -9.39 17.01
N ILE A 249 -29.91 -10.26 16.29
CA ILE A 249 -30.32 -10.02 14.90
C ILE A 249 -31.84 -10.12 14.81
N HIS A 250 -32.49 -9.07 14.33
CA HIS A 250 -33.94 -9.00 14.15
C HIS A 250 -34.30 -8.79 12.67
N VAL A 251 -35.29 -9.53 12.18
CA VAL A 251 -35.84 -9.39 10.83
C VAL A 251 -37.37 -9.37 10.89
N ASP A 252 -38.02 -8.30 10.44
CA ASP A 252 -39.49 -8.18 10.43
C ASP A 252 -40.03 -7.63 9.10
N GLY A 253 -40.89 -8.38 8.41
CA GLY A 253 -41.51 -8.00 7.14
C GLY A 253 -40.57 -7.95 5.93
N ALA A 254 -39.30 -8.36 6.07
CA ALA A 254 -38.30 -8.41 5.00
C ALA A 254 -38.40 -9.73 4.19
N LYS A 255 -37.74 -9.75 3.02
CA LYS A 255 -37.77 -10.91 2.11
C LYS A 255 -36.39 -11.34 1.65
N ASP A 256 -36.19 -12.64 1.45
CA ASP A 256 -34.98 -13.19 0.80
C ASP A 256 -33.68 -12.75 1.49
N ILE A 257 -33.68 -12.80 2.84
CA ILE A 257 -32.54 -12.43 3.68
C ILE A 257 -31.78 -13.68 4.12
N THR A 258 -30.48 -13.71 3.86
CA THR A 258 -29.59 -14.79 4.36
C THR A 258 -28.82 -14.32 5.59
N ILE A 259 -28.98 -15.03 6.71
CA ILE A 259 -28.25 -14.84 7.97
C ILE A 259 -27.28 -16.02 8.12
N GLU A 260 -25.99 -15.79 7.90
CA GLU A 260 -25.00 -16.87 7.81
C GLU A 260 -23.74 -16.66 8.65
N GLY A 261 -23.27 -17.70 9.35
CA GLY A 261 -21.92 -17.69 9.93
C GLY A 261 -21.73 -16.69 11.08
N ASN A 262 -22.81 -16.17 11.66
CA ASN A 262 -22.74 -15.17 12.72
C ASN A 262 -22.52 -15.82 14.09
N ARG A 263 -21.87 -15.09 15.00
CA ARG A 263 -21.71 -15.47 16.40
C ARG A 263 -22.55 -14.55 17.29
N ILE A 264 -23.57 -15.09 17.94
CA ILE A 264 -24.62 -14.31 18.61
C ILE A 264 -24.81 -14.82 20.03
N TYR A 265 -24.50 -13.98 21.03
CA TYR A 265 -24.50 -14.44 22.43
C TYR A 265 -24.74 -13.34 23.46
N ASP A 266 -25.17 -13.70 24.66
CA ASP A 266 -25.43 -12.77 25.77
C ASP A 266 -26.38 -11.59 25.40
N ASN A 267 -27.32 -11.80 24.47
CA ASN A 267 -28.38 -10.84 24.11
C ASN A 267 -29.70 -11.22 24.79
N ASP A 268 -30.75 -10.37 24.73
CA ASP A 268 -32.06 -10.78 25.26
C ASP A 268 -32.61 -11.98 24.46
N ILE A 269 -32.57 -11.90 23.13
CA ILE A 269 -32.88 -12.98 22.18
C ILE A 269 -31.70 -13.12 21.21
N GLY A 270 -31.38 -14.34 20.75
CA GLY A 270 -30.34 -14.54 19.75
C GLY A 270 -30.73 -13.95 18.38
N ILE A 271 -31.57 -14.67 17.64
CA ILE A 271 -32.15 -14.23 16.36
C ILE A 271 -33.67 -14.20 16.48
N ASP A 272 -34.30 -13.10 16.08
CA ASP A 272 -35.75 -13.01 15.97
C ASP A 272 -36.18 -12.73 14.53
N ILE A 273 -36.91 -13.68 13.94
CA ILE A 273 -37.52 -13.54 12.62
C ILE A 273 -39.01 -13.33 12.82
N SER A 274 -39.44 -12.08 12.80
CA SER A 274 -40.77 -11.68 13.20
C SER A 274 -41.64 -11.32 12.00
N ALA A 275 -42.96 -11.36 12.17
CA ALA A 275 -43.94 -10.85 11.21
C ALA A 275 -45.05 -10.07 11.95
N TRP A 276 -44.70 -8.90 12.50
CA TRP A 276 -45.55 -8.19 13.48
C TRP A 276 -46.64 -7.34 12.85
N LYS A 277 -46.73 -7.25 11.52
CA LYS A 277 -47.72 -6.40 10.85
C LYS A 277 -48.83 -7.20 10.22
N LYS A 278 -50.05 -6.68 10.32
CA LYS A 278 -51.23 -7.30 9.71
C LYS A 278 -51.05 -7.36 8.19
N GLY A 279 -51.08 -8.58 7.65
CA GLY A 279 -51.00 -8.83 6.20
C GLY A 279 -49.61 -8.60 5.60
N VAL A 280 -48.56 -8.50 6.42
CA VAL A 280 -47.17 -8.44 5.95
C VAL A 280 -46.45 -9.66 6.48
N ASP A 281 -46.20 -10.61 5.58
CA ASP A 281 -45.44 -11.81 5.88
C ASP A 281 -43.94 -11.55 5.74
N THR A 282 -43.15 -12.30 6.50
CA THR A 282 -41.69 -12.40 6.37
C THR A 282 -41.38 -13.71 5.67
N SER A 283 -40.61 -13.67 4.58
CA SER A 283 -40.50 -14.84 3.70
C SER A 283 -39.13 -15.02 3.06
N GLY A 284 -38.75 -16.26 2.74
CA GLY A 284 -37.49 -16.55 2.05
C GLY A 284 -36.26 -16.31 2.94
N ILE A 285 -36.41 -16.38 4.26
CA ILE A 285 -35.31 -16.15 5.18
C ILE A 285 -34.48 -17.44 5.27
N ILE A 286 -33.17 -17.32 5.12
CA ILE A 286 -32.22 -18.43 5.28
C ILE A 286 -31.35 -18.16 6.50
N VAL A 287 -31.47 -18.96 7.55
CA VAL A 287 -30.64 -18.88 8.75
C VAL A 287 -29.73 -20.10 8.80
N ARG A 288 -28.43 -19.94 8.56
CA ARG A 288 -27.52 -21.09 8.50
C ARG A 288 -26.11 -20.89 9.04
N LYS A 289 -25.46 -21.96 9.49
CA LYS A 289 -24.07 -21.94 9.99
C LYS A 289 -23.84 -20.92 11.12
N ASN A 290 -24.88 -20.49 11.84
CA ASN A 290 -24.76 -19.55 12.95
C ASN A 290 -24.46 -20.28 14.26
N ILE A 291 -23.75 -19.59 15.15
CA ILE A 291 -23.42 -20.07 16.50
C ILE A 291 -24.13 -19.14 17.49
N ILE A 292 -25.15 -19.66 18.16
CA ILE A 292 -26.08 -18.90 18.98
C ILE A 292 -26.09 -19.49 20.39
N TYR A 293 -25.61 -18.76 21.38
CA TYR A 293 -25.44 -19.32 22.72
C TYR A 293 -25.61 -18.32 23.84
N SER A 294 -26.03 -18.79 25.01
CA SER A 294 -26.08 -17.99 26.25
C SER A 294 -26.88 -16.68 26.13
N ASN A 295 -27.87 -16.63 25.23
CA ASN A 295 -28.83 -15.53 25.23
C ASN A 295 -29.83 -15.69 26.39
N ASP A 296 -30.37 -14.59 26.88
CA ASP A 296 -31.15 -14.54 28.12
C ASP A 296 -32.49 -15.29 27.96
N ASN A 297 -33.12 -15.19 26.79
CA ASN A 297 -34.34 -15.92 26.39
C ASN A 297 -34.05 -16.89 25.23
N GLU A 298 -34.75 -16.80 24.10
CA GLU A 298 -34.66 -17.75 23.00
C GLU A 298 -33.33 -17.64 22.22
N GLY A 299 -32.86 -18.76 21.68
CA GLY A 299 -31.79 -18.77 20.69
C GLY A 299 -32.30 -18.24 19.35
N ILE A 300 -33.36 -18.85 18.81
CA ILE A 300 -34.06 -18.37 17.62
C ILE A 300 -35.56 -18.32 17.91
N SER A 301 -36.19 -17.17 17.65
CA SER A 301 -37.64 -17.03 17.58
C SER A 301 -38.08 -16.77 16.14
N PHE A 302 -39.20 -17.34 15.73
CA PHE A 302 -39.78 -17.06 14.42
C PHE A 302 -41.31 -17.04 14.39
N GLY A 303 -41.86 -16.05 13.69
CA GLY A 303 -43.26 -16.00 13.30
C GLY A 303 -44.01 -14.72 13.73
N GLY A 304 -45.34 -14.77 13.64
CA GLY A 304 -46.22 -13.68 14.02
C GLY A 304 -46.53 -13.61 15.51
N TYR A 305 -46.87 -12.42 16.00
CA TYR A 305 -47.22 -12.23 17.42
C TYR A 305 -48.64 -12.73 17.77
N VAL A 306 -49.66 -12.39 16.98
CA VAL A 306 -51.03 -12.92 17.13
C VAL A 306 -51.64 -13.31 15.77
N ARG A 307 -52.74 -14.07 15.78
CA ARG A 307 -53.43 -14.60 14.57
C ARG A 307 -53.71 -13.58 13.45
N ARG A 308 -53.85 -12.29 13.80
CA ARG A 308 -54.13 -11.20 12.86
C ARG A 308 -52.88 -10.56 12.24
N ASN A 309 -51.69 -10.86 12.75
CA ASN A 309 -50.43 -10.42 12.15
C ASN A 309 -50.08 -11.31 10.96
N GLY A 310 -49.01 -10.96 10.25
CA GLY A 310 -48.43 -11.82 9.23
C GLY A 310 -47.79 -13.07 9.83
N LYS A 311 -47.27 -13.90 8.94
CA LYS A 311 -46.58 -15.14 9.28
C LYS A 311 -45.13 -15.09 8.80
N VAL A 312 -44.28 -15.89 9.43
CA VAL A 312 -43.01 -16.29 8.81
C VAL A 312 -43.26 -17.51 7.95
N ILE A 313 -42.94 -17.40 6.66
CA ILE A 313 -43.24 -18.44 5.67
C ILE A 313 -42.07 -18.77 4.76
N ASN A 314 -42.05 -20.00 4.23
CA ASN A 314 -41.10 -20.44 3.20
C ASN A 314 -39.64 -20.07 3.54
N SER A 315 -39.27 -20.24 4.80
CA SER A 315 -37.95 -19.90 5.33
C SER A 315 -37.24 -21.16 5.83
N GLU A 316 -35.92 -21.12 5.81
CA GLU A 316 -35.04 -22.27 6.06
C GLU A 316 -34.07 -21.96 7.20
N PHE A 317 -34.01 -22.84 8.18
CA PHE A 317 -33.15 -22.75 9.35
C PHE A 317 -32.31 -24.02 9.40
N TYR A 318 -31.04 -23.96 8.97
CA TYR A 318 -30.24 -25.18 8.89
C TYR A 318 -28.77 -25.04 9.23
N ASN A 319 -28.18 -26.14 9.70
CA ASN A 319 -26.76 -26.16 10.06
C ASN A 319 -26.39 -25.07 11.08
N ASN A 320 -27.26 -24.76 12.04
CA ASN A 320 -26.94 -23.85 13.14
C ASN A 320 -26.54 -24.64 14.40
N VAL A 321 -25.81 -23.98 15.31
CA VAL A 321 -25.60 -24.45 16.67
C VAL A 321 -26.31 -23.51 17.62
N LEU A 322 -27.33 -24.02 18.32
CA LEU A 322 -28.01 -23.37 19.43
C LEU A 322 -27.54 -24.06 20.71
N TYR A 323 -26.90 -23.31 21.60
CA TYR A 323 -26.26 -23.89 22.78
C TYR A 323 -26.56 -23.11 24.05
N LYS A 324 -27.33 -23.74 24.94
CA LYS A 324 -27.63 -23.23 26.29
C LYS A 324 -28.04 -21.77 26.27
N ASN A 325 -28.99 -21.44 25.41
CA ASN A 325 -29.75 -20.21 25.52
C ASN A 325 -30.75 -20.35 26.69
N GLN A 326 -31.57 -19.33 26.92
CA GLN A 326 -32.46 -19.22 28.07
C GLN A 326 -31.69 -19.20 29.40
N VAL A 327 -30.71 -18.30 29.50
CA VAL A 327 -29.94 -18.10 30.74
C VAL A 327 -30.85 -17.62 31.88
N GLU A 328 -31.85 -16.79 31.55
CA GLU A 328 -32.89 -16.37 32.50
C GLU A 328 -34.06 -17.39 32.53
N MET A 329 -34.72 -17.49 33.69
CA MET A 329 -35.91 -18.33 33.81
C MET A 329 -37.11 -17.62 33.17
N GLY A 330 -37.81 -18.29 32.24
CA GLY A 330 -39.04 -17.78 31.62
C GLY A 330 -39.07 -17.70 30.09
N GLY A 331 -37.95 -17.90 29.38
CA GLY A 331 -37.95 -17.96 27.91
C GLY A 331 -38.62 -19.21 27.32
N ASP A 332 -38.97 -19.19 26.03
CA ASP A 332 -39.84 -20.20 25.40
C ASP A 332 -39.12 -21.38 24.71
N GLY A 333 -37.80 -21.42 24.66
CA GLY A 333 -37.03 -22.57 24.19
C GLY A 333 -35.68 -22.16 23.60
N GLU A 334 -34.87 -23.12 23.18
CA GLU A 334 -33.77 -22.81 22.26
C GLU A 334 -34.32 -22.27 20.94
N LEU A 335 -35.40 -22.88 20.45
CA LEU A 335 -36.13 -22.50 19.24
C LEU A 335 -37.60 -22.25 19.58
N THR A 336 -38.18 -21.14 19.12
CA THR A 336 -39.58 -20.80 19.38
C THR A 336 -40.30 -20.42 18.10
N GLY A 337 -41.51 -20.96 17.90
CA GLY A 337 -42.36 -20.69 16.74
C GLY A 337 -43.74 -20.18 17.10
N ARG A 338 -44.27 -19.19 16.38
CA ARG A 338 -45.66 -18.74 16.58
C ARG A 338 -46.25 -18.18 15.29
N PHE A 339 -47.43 -18.60 14.86
CA PHE A 339 -48.02 -18.17 13.58
C PHE A 339 -47.00 -18.22 12.43
N ALA A 340 -46.40 -19.39 12.23
CA ALA A 340 -45.37 -19.64 11.24
C ALA A 340 -45.80 -20.80 10.36
N SER A 341 -45.51 -20.75 9.05
CA SER A 341 -45.96 -21.80 8.15
C SER A 341 -44.99 -22.18 7.04
N ASN A 342 -44.92 -23.46 6.68
CA ASN A 342 -44.09 -23.98 5.58
C ASN A 342 -42.60 -23.63 5.71
N ASN A 343 -42.06 -23.60 6.92
CA ASN A 343 -40.63 -23.41 7.16
C ASN A 343 -39.92 -24.75 7.34
N VAL A 344 -38.63 -24.79 7.02
CA VAL A 344 -37.79 -25.98 7.10
C VAL A 344 -36.72 -25.78 8.17
N ILE A 345 -36.70 -26.64 9.18
CA ILE A 345 -35.73 -26.63 10.26
C ILE A 345 -34.96 -27.96 10.19
N THR A 346 -33.70 -27.93 9.75
CA THR A 346 -32.94 -29.17 9.48
C THR A 346 -31.43 -29.04 9.75
N ASN A 347 -30.73 -30.14 10.00
CA ASN A 347 -29.28 -30.15 10.27
C ASN A 347 -28.82 -29.24 11.42
N ASN A 348 -29.68 -28.81 12.34
CA ASN A 348 -29.26 -27.96 13.46
C ASN A 348 -28.83 -28.81 14.65
N ILE A 349 -27.81 -28.37 15.38
CA ILE A 349 -27.58 -28.84 16.75
C ILE A 349 -28.32 -27.90 17.68
N ILE A 350 -29.27 -28.44 18.45
CA ILE A 350 -30.04 -27.71 19.45
C ILE A 350 -29.76 -28.35 20.81
N PHE A 351 -28.90 -27.68 21.57
CA PHE A 351 -28.47 -28.11 22.89
C PHE A 351 -29.18 -27.23 23.92
N ALA A 352 -30.21 -27.79 24.56
CA ALA A 352 -31.03 -27.10 25.55
C ALA A 352 -30.24 -26.65 26.79
N GLY A 353 -30.49 -25.41 27.19
CA GLY A 353 -30.07 -24.84 28.46
C GLY A 353 -30.78 -25.42 29.69
N ARG A 354 -30.75 -24.65 30.78
CA ARG A 354 -31.21 -25.10 32.12
C ARG A 354 -32.68 -25.52 32.16
N GLN A 355 -33.55 -24.90 31.35
CA GLN A 355 -34.97 -25.22 31.30
C GLN A 355 -35.27 -26.52 30.54
N GLY A 356 -34.37 -26.95 29.65
CA GLY A 356 -34.52 -28.19 28.91
C GLY A 356 -35.55 -28.17 27.78
N ILE A 357 -36.06 -26.99 27.40
CA ILE A 357 -37.03 -26.84 26.30
C ILE A 357 -36.26 -26.71 24.97
N ILE A 358 -36.50 -27.63 24.04
CA ILE A 358 -35.86 -27.63 22.72
C ILE A 358 -36.64 -26.74 21.75
N TYR A 359 -37.94 -27.00 21.63
CA TYR A 359 -38.84 -26.24 20.76
C TYR A 359 -40.16 -25.97 21.46
N ALA A 360 -40.61 -24.71 21.45
CA ALA A 360 -41.99 -24.40 21.77
C ALA A 360 -42.70 -23.64 20.66
N SER A 361 -43.90 -24.12 20.37
CA SER A 361 -44.88 -23.44 19.56
C SER A 361 -46.20 -23.33 20.31
N TRP A 362 -46.66 -22.08 20.46
CA TRP A 362 -47.86 -21.78 21.24
C TRP A 362 -49.13 -21.76 20.40
N SER A 363 -49.06 -21.29 19.15
CA SER A 363 -50.23 -21.20 18.27
C SER A 363 -49.83 -20.95 16.83
N GLY A 364 -50.61 -21.46 15.88
CA GLY A 364 -50.50 -21.13 14.45
C GLY A 364 -49.29 -21.73 13.74
N ASP A 365 -48.71 -22.80 14.28
CA ASP A 365 -47.67 -23.59 13.61
C ASP A 365 -48.29 -24.62 12.67
N GLU A 366 -48.06 -24.42 11.37
CA GLU A 366 -48.73 -25.13 10.28
C GLU A 366 -47.74 -25.47 9.16
N GLY A 367 -47.56 -26.74 8.83
CA GLY A 367 -46.70 -27.14 7.71
C GLY A 367 -45.19 -26.94 7.90
N ASN A 368 -44.74 -26.56 9.10
CA ASN A 368 -43.30 -26.49 9.41
C ASN A 368 -42.71 -27.91 9.57
N THR A 369 -41.51 -28.12 9.05
CA THR A 369 -40.78 -29.40 9.10
C THR A 369 -39.58 -29.28 10.03
N PHE A 370 -39.38 -30.28 10.88
CA PHE A 370 -38.29 -30.35 11.84
C PHE A 370 -37.61 -31.70 11.66
N ASP A 371 -36.70 -31.85 10.71
CA ASP A 371 -36.12 -33.17 10.41
C ASP A 371 -34.59 -33.12 10.29
N ASN A 372 -33.90 -34.23 10.54
CA ASN A 372 -32.43 -34.33 10.49
C ASN A 372 -31.68 -33.33 11.40
N ASN A 373 -32.23 -32.99 12.56
CA ASN A 373 -31.54 -32.18 13.58
C ASN A 373 -30.86 -33.09 14.63
N CYS A 374 -30.00 -32.50 15.47
CA CYS A 374 -29.48 -33.12 16.68
C CYS A 374 -29.98 -32.37 17.91
N TYR A 375 -30.77 -33.04 18.73
CA TYR A 375 -31.27 -32.49 20.00
C TYR A 375 -30.49 -33.05 21.17
N TYR A 376 -30.17 -32.19 22.13
CA TYR A 376 -29.56 -32.62 23.39
C TYR A 376 -30.05 -31.79 24.57
N ARG A 377 -30.20 -32.44 25.73
CA ARG A 377 -30.56 -31.80 27.00
C ARG A 377 -29.75 -32.42 28.12
N GLN A 378 -29.19 -31.58 28.98
CA GLN A 378 -28.40 -31.98 30.13
C GLN A 378 -29.29 -32.50 31.28
N ALA A 379 -29.81 -33.72 31.14
CA ALA A 379 -30.42 -34.56 32.18
C ALA A 379 -30.80 -35.98 31.69
N ASN A 380 -30.53 -36.37 30.43
CA ASN A 380 -30.97 -37.65 29.83
C ASN A 380 -32.43 -38.05 30.07
N SER A 381 -33.33 -37.12 30.47
CA SER A 381 -34.76 -37.37 30.49
C SER A 381 -35.32 -36.99 29.13
N GLU A 382 -35.98 -37.94 28.46
CA GLU A 382 -36.74 -37.64 27.26
C GLU A 382 -38.01 -36.83 27.59
N GLU A 383 -38.28 -36.49 28.86
CA GLU A 383 -39.49 -35.83 29.35
C GLU A 383 -39.72 -34.41 28.79
N GLY A 384 -40.80 -34.19 28.06
CA GLY A 384 -41.40 -32.86 27.85
C GLY A 384 -40.71 -31.82 26.93
N PRO A 385 -39.69 -32.07 26.07
CA PRO A 385 -38.88 -30.98 25.52
C PRO A 385 -39.50 -30.24 24.32
N PHE A 386 -40.67 -30.68 23.83
CA PHE A 386 -41.34 -30.14 22.65
C PHE A 386 -42.77 -29.69 22.97
N PHE A 387 -43.12 -28.50 22.51
CA PHE A 387 -44.50 -28.00 22.49
C PHE A 387 -44.88 -27.62 21.05
N VAL A 388 -46.02 -28.11 20.56
CA VAL A 388 -46.55 -27.72 19.24
C VAL A 388 -47.99 -27.26 19.40
N ASN A 389 -48.29 -26.03 19.00
CA ASN A 389 -49.60 -25.41 19.18
C ASN A 389 -50.16 -25.59 20.59
N ASN A 390 -49.35 -25.27 21.61
CA ASN A 390 -49.65 -25.38 23.04
C ASN A 390 -49.91 -26.82 23.53
N THR A 391 -49.61 -27.84 22.71
CA THR A 391 -49.66 -29.25 23.09
C THR A 391 -48.25 -29.70 23.45
N GLY A 392 -48.01 -30.01 24.72
CA GLY A 392 -46.74 -30.57 25.18
C GLY A 392 -46.66 -32.08 24.90
N PHE A 393 -45.46 -32.56 24.57
CA PHE A 393 -45.22 -33.98 24.33
C PHE A 393 -44.37 -34.58 25.44
N GLU A 394 -44.84 -35.69 26.02
CA GLU A 394 -44.14 -36.40 27.10
C GLU A 394 -42.72 -36.79 26.72
N ASP A 395 -42.46 -37.17 25.47
CA ASP A 395 -41.11 -37.41 25.02
C ASP A 395 -40.91 -37.21 23.51
N PHE A 396 -39.65 -37.32 23.07
CA PHE A 396 -39.30 -37.17 21.66
C PHE A 396 -39.92 -38.26 20.76
N ARG A 397 -40.11 -39.49 21.25
CA ARG A 397 -40.77 -40.57 20.49
C ARG A 397 -42.26 -40.26 20.30
N LYS A 398 -42.90 -39.71 21.33
CA LYS A 398 -44.30 -39.27 21.30
C LYS A 398 -44.47 -38.08 20.37
N TYR A 399 -43.59 -37.08 20.45
CA TYR A 399 -43.53 -35.97 19.49
C TYR A 399 -43.41 -36.48 18.04
N ARG A 400 -42.45 -37.36 17.77
CA ARG A 400 -42.22 -37.93 16.43
C ARG A 400 -43.43 -38.70 15.91
N SER A 401 -44.00 -39.59 16.72
CA SER A 401 -45.13 -40.44 16.31
C SER A 401 -46.43 -39.67 16.08
N VAL A 402 -46.69 -38.61 16.87
CA VAL A 402 -47.92 -37.81 16.75
C VAL A 402 -47.81 -36.78 15.64
N THR A 403 -46.68 -36.09 15.54
CA THR A 403 -46.54 -34.99 14.57
C THR A 403 -46.15 -35.48 13.18
N SER A 404 -45.40 -36.59 13.07
CA SER A 404 -44.78 -37.07 11.83
C SER A 404 -43.88 -36.03 11.13
N ARG A 405 -43.43 -34.99 11.86
CA ARG A 405 -42.62 -33.88 11.33
C ARG A 405 -41.11 -34.10 11.42
N ASP A 406 -40.69 -35.13 12.15
CA ASP A 406 -39.31 -35.34 12.58
C ASP A 406 -38.92 -36.82 12.58
N LYS A 407 -38.57 -37.35 11.41
CA LYS A 407 -38.36 -38.80 11.21
C LYS A 407 -36.93 -39.22 11.55
N ASN A 408 -35.96 -38.39 11.17
CA ASN A 408 -34.55 -38.70 11.05
C ASN A 408 -33.67 -37.94 12.04
N SER A 409 -34.21 -37.01 12.86
CA SER A 409 -33.38 -36.33 13.86
C SER A 409 -32.87 -37.29 14.94
N ILE A 410 -31.70 -36.97 15.46
CA ILE A 410 -31.03 -37.71 16.53
C ILE A 410 -31.24 -36.98 17.87
N PHE A 411 -31.40 -37.74 18.95
CA PHE A 411 -31.46 -37.20 20.31
C PHE A 411 -30.25 -37.76 21.07
N SER A 412 -29.13 -37.06 21.01
CA SER A 412 -27.85 -37.52 21.55
C SER A 412 -26.91 -36.35 21.81
N ASP A 413 -25.88 -36.57 22.62
CA ASP A 413 -24.84 -35.56 22.85
C ASP A 413 -24.10 -35.31 21.52
N PRO A 414 -24.03 -34.06 21.03
CA PRO A 414 -23.27 -33.74 19.82
C PRO A 414 -21.76 -33.98 19.99
N LEU A 415 -21.26 -34.18 21.22
CA LEU A 415 -19.86 -34.42 21.53
C LEU A 415 -18.96 -33.29 21.02
N PHE A 416 -19.22 -32.06 21.47
CA PHE A 416 -18.35 -30.93 21.15
C PHE A 416 -16.91 -31.15 21.67
N ASN A 417 -15.93 -30.58 20.97
CA ASN A 417 -14.52 -30.64 21.33
C ASN A 417 -14.27 -29.98 22.68
N ASN A 418 -14.74 -28.75 22.88
CA ASN A 418 -14.57 -28.03 24.14
C ASN A 418 -15.67 -26.98 24.40
N GLU A 419 -16.75 -27.41 25.04
CA GLU A 419 -17.88 -26.58 25.49
C GLU A 419 -17.48 -25.40 26.38
N SER A 420 -16.51 -25.59 27.28
CA SER A 420 -16.05 -24.56 28.22
C SER A 420 -15.37 -23.41 27.49
N SER A 421 -14.64 -23.70 26.42
CA SER A 421 -14.02 -22.69 25.55
C SER A 421 -14.94 -22.14 24.46
N ARG A 422 -16.21 -22.60 24.39
CA ARG A 422 -17.15 -22.29 23.30
C ARG A 422 -16.65 -22.71 21.92
N ASP A 423 -15.89 -23.81 21.89
CA ASP A 423 -15.50 -24.52 20.68
C ASP A 423 -16.55 -25.60 20.41
N PHE A 424 -17.46 -25.28 19.49
CA PHE A 424 -18.56 -26.16 19.08
C PHE A 424 -18.22 -26.99 17.85
N THR A 425 -16.93 -27.12 17.51
CA THR A 425 -16.52 -28.18 16.59
C THR A 425 -16.74 -29.55 17.23
N LEU A 426 -16.99 -30.57 16.42
CA LEU A 426 -17.35 -31.90 16.90
C LEU A 426 -16.09 -32.69 17.28
N LYS A 427 -16.21 -33.68 18.18
CA LYS A 427 -15.23 -34.75 18.39
C LYS A 427 -15.36 -35.81 17.30
N LYS A 428 -14.28 -36.54 17.01
CA LYS A 428 -14.22 -37.54 15.93
C LYS A 428 -15.30 -38.63 15.98
N ASN A 429 -15.83 -38.95 17.17
CA ASN A 429 -16.87 -39.95 17.37
C ASN A 429 -18.27 -39.33 17.55
N SER A 430 -18.46 -38.07 17.19
CA SER A 430 -19.74 -37.39 17.28
C SER A 430 -20.80 -38.09 16.40
N PRO A 431 -22.04 -38.24 16.90
CA PRO A 431 -23.15 -38.76 16.10
C PRO A 431 -23.66 -37.75 15.07
N CYS A 432 -23.19 -36.50 15.11
CA CYS A 432 -23.57 -35.45 14.17
C CYS A 432 -22.74 -35.49 12.88
N ILE A 433 -21.61 -36.21 12.87
CA ILE A 433 -20.76 -36.33 11.68
C ILE A 433 -21.49 -37.17 10.63
N ASP A 434 -21.51 -36.72 9.38
CA ASP A 434 -22.13 -37.42 8.25
C ASP A 434 -23.63 -37.76 8.44
N ALA A 435 -24.33 -37.02 9.30
CA ALA A 435 -25.70 -37.33 9.69
C ALA A 435 -26.77 -36.37 9.11
N GLY A 436 -26.34 -35.28 8.47
CA GLY A 436 -27.20 -34.26 7.89
C GLY A 436 -27.70 -34.61 6.49
N VAL A 437 -28.60 -33.77 5.98
CA VAL A 437 -29.13 -33.81 4.61
C VAL A 437 -28.47 -32.73 3.77
N ASP A 438 -28.14 -33.02 2.50
CA ASP A 438 -27.58 -32.03 1.59
C ASP A 438 -28.59 -30.90 1.30
N MET A 439 -28.35 -29.74 1.93
CA MET A 439 -29.08 -28.48 1.73
C MET A 439 -28.36 -27.56 0.71
N GLY A 440 -27.38 -28.07 -0.04
CA GLY A 440 -26.56 -27.31 -0.98
C GLY A 440 -25.38 -26.58 -0.33
N ILE A 441 -24.90 -27.05 0.83
CA ILE A 441 -23.70 -26.56 1.52
C ILE A 441 -22.51 -27.49 1.28
N ALA A 442 -21.28 -26.99 1.34
CA ALA A 442 -20.09 -27.82 1.21
C ALA A 442 -19.89 -28.73 2.45
N TYR A 443 -19.56 -30.00 2.21
CA TYR A 443 -19.25 -31.02 3.20
C TYR A 443 -18.11 -31.94 2.73
N SER A 444 -17.40 -32.61 3.64
CA SER A 444 -16.15 -33.33 3.33
C SER A 444 -16.32 -34.83 3.09
N ASN A 445 -17.35 -35.40 3.69
CA ASN A 445 -17.50 -36.84 3.81
C ASN A 445 -18.76 -37.34 3.06
N ALA A 446 -19.45 -38.36 3.57
CA ALA A 446 -20.58 -39.00 2.89
C ALA A 446 -21.85 -38.11 2.87
N ALA A 447 -22.03 -37.26 3.88
CA ALA A 447 -23.13 -36.33 4.01
C ALA A 447 -22.68 -35.10 4.83
N PRO A 448 -23.41 -33.97 4.83
CA PRO A 448 -23.05 -32.85 5.68
C PRO A 448 -23.16 -33.22 7.16
N ASP A 449 -22.27 -32.69 7.96
CA ASP A 449 -22.38 -32.77 9.41
C ASP A 449 -23.60 -31.94 9.87
N ILE A 450 -24.30 -32.43 10.89
CA ILE A 450 -25.31 -31.65 11.61
C ILE A 450 -24.58 -30.58 12.43
N GLY A 451 -25.04 -29.34 12.36
CA GLY A 451 -24.46 -28.18 13.06
C GLY A 451 -23.74 -27.20 12.13
N ALA A 452 -23.08 -26.22 12.74
CA ALA A 452 -22.46 -25.09 12.04
C ALA A 452 -21.07 -25.38 11.48
N PHE A 453 -20.46 -26.48 11.91
CA PHE A 453 -19.10 -26.86 11.54
C PHE A 453 -19.11 -28.21 10.83
N GLU A 454 -18.35 -28.28 9.76
CA GLU A 454 -18.08 -29.51 9.03
C GLU A 454 -16.69 -30.03 9.41
N GLN A 455 -16.58 -31.28 9.83
CA GLN A 455 -15.32 -31.94 10.10
C GLN A 455 -14.56 -32.26 8.82
N GLY A 456 -13.23 -32.15 8.88
CA GLY A 456 -12.35 -32.47 7.74
C GLY A 456 -12.39 -31.44 6.62
N LEU A 457 -13.29 -30.45 6.68
CA LEU A 457 -13.32 -29.34 5.73
C LEU A 457 -12.24 -28.35 6.17
N ASN A 458 -11.15 -28.24 5.41
CA ASN A 458 -10.15 -27.19 5.64
C ASN A 458 -10.81 -25.84 5.30
N ILE A 459 -11.40 -25.17 6.30
CA ILE A 459 -12.15 -23.92 6.10
C ILE A 459 -11.19 -22.81 5.67
N ILE A 460 -11.21 -22.48 4.38
CA ILE A 460 -10.86 -21.16 3.87
C ILE A 460 -12.19 -20.45 3.64
N THR A 461 -12.56 -19.60 4.60
CA THR A 461 -13.77 -18.74 4.65
C THR A 461 -14.58 -18.71 3.34
N GLU A 462 -15.66 -19.51 3.28
CA GLU A 462 -16.59 -19.52 2.15
C GLU A 462 -17.32 -18.16 2.05
N LYS A 463 -17.51 -17.67 0.82
CA LYS A 463 -18.56 -16.70 0.46
C LYS A 463 -19.79 -17.50 0.01
N THR A 464 -20.97 -17.02 0.41
CA THR A 464 -22.31 -17.60 0.25
C THR A 464 -22.69 -17.75 -1.24
N PRO A 465 -23.27 -18.88 -1.69
CA PRO A 465 -23.89 -19.01 -3.01
C PRO A 465 -25.41 -18.77 -2.98
N ARG A 466 -25.97 -18.19 -4.05
CA ARG A 466 -27.38 -18.36 -4.49
C ARG A 466 -27.42 -19.19 -5.77
N LYS A 467 -28.53 -19.89 -5.98
CA LYS A 467 -28.76 -20.87 -7.04
C LYS A 467 -30.18 -20.67 -7.60
N ASP A 468 -30.31 -20.54 -8.92
CA ASP A 468 -31.51 -20.93 -9.66
C ASP A 468 -31.11 -22.04 -10.66
N LEU A 469 -31.92 -23.08 -10.79
CA LEU A 469 -31.83 -24.19 -11.77
C LEU A 469 -32.45 -23.74 -13.13
N PRO A 470 -32.32 -24.45 -14.29
CA PRO A 470 -31.69 -25.76 -14.59
C PRO A 470 -30.87 -25.85 -15.91
N ALA A 471 -29.85 -26.74 -15.99
CA ALA A 471 -29.63 -27.70 -17.10
C ALA A 471 -28.37 -28.58 -16.86
N GLU A 472 -28.50 -29.86 -17.23
CA GLU A 472 -27.50 -30.96 -17.29
C GLU A 472 -26.07 -30.74 -16.75
N LYS A 473 -25.75 -31.39 -15.62
CA LYS A 473 -24.36 -31.51 -15.13
C LYS A 473 -23.64 -32.72 -15.78
N PRO A 474 -22.41 -32.59 -16.29
CA PRO A 474 -21.58 -33.70 -16.75
C PRO A 474 -21.15 -34.61 -15.58
N LYS A 475 -20.93 -35.87 -15.91
CA LYS A 475 -20.81 -37.01 -14.98
C LYS A 475 -19.58 -37.05 -14.07
N ASN A 476 -18.68 -36.07 -14.07
CA ASN A 476 -17.55 -35.99 -13.14
C ASN A 476 -17.08 -34.52 -13.01
N GLY A 477 -16.87 -34.08 -11.78
CA GLY A 477 -16.74 -32.68 -11.35
C GLY A 477 -15.66 -31.83 -12.02
N LYS A 478 -15.82 -30.52 -11.84
CA LYS A 478 -15.09 -29.37 -12.41
C LYS A 478 -15.44 -29.06 -13.87
N TYR A 479 -16.27 -28.02 -14.04
CA TYR A 479 -16.69 -27.53 -15.36
C TYR A 479 -15.57 -26.76 -16.07
N LEU A 480 -14.91 -25.87 -15.34
CA LEU A 480 -13.61 -25.33 -15.71
C LEU A 480 -12.55 -25.94 -14.81
N GLU A 481 -11.40 -26.25 -15.39
CA GLU A 481 -10.29 -26.85 -14.67
C GLU A 481 -8.98 -26.11 -14.95
N ILE A 482 -8.19 -25.91 -13.89
CA ILE A 482 -6.78 -25.53 -14.00
C ILE A 482 -5.96 -26.82 -14.09
N GLU A 483 -5.38 -27.08 -15.26
CA GLU A 483 -4.46 -28.18 -15.58
C GLU A 483 -3.02 -27.65 -15.63
N ASN A 484 -2.02 -28.54 -15.51
CA ASN A 484 -0.59 -28.23 -15.73
C ASN A 484 -0.03 -27.04 -14.90
N ILE A 485 -0.38 -26.96 -13.62
CA ILE A 485 0.13 -25.91 -12.72
C ILE A 485 1.64 -26.12 -12.52
N ALA A 486 2.44 -25.15 -12.96
CA ALA A 486 3.87 -25.14 -12.79
C ALA A 486 4.32 -23.80 -12.21
N PHE A 487 5.09 -23.83 -11.13
CA PHE A 487 5.72 -22.65 -10.56
C PHE A 487 7.16 -22.53 -11.02
N ASP A 488 7.54 -21.29 -11.33
CA ASP A 488 8.92 -20.92 -11.59
C ASP A 488 9.69 -20.82 -10.25
N SER A 489 11.01 -20.64 -10.35
CA SER A 489 11.82 -20.36 -9.17
C SER A 489 11.50 -18.96 -8.63
N VAL A 490 11.00 -18.89 -7.40
CA VAL A 490 10.65 -17.64 -6.74
C VAL A 490 11.77 -17.21 -5.81
N PHE A 491 12.31 -16.01 -6.04
CA PHE A 491 13.40 -15.41 -5.28
C PHE A 491 12.85 -14.30 -4.40
N PRO A 492 12.91 -14.40 -3.07
CA PRO A 492 12.31 -13.40 -2.18
C PRO A 492 12.78 -11.97 -2.40
N VAL A 493 14.02 -11.76 -2.88
CA VAL A 493 14.52 -10.41 -3.20
C VAL A 493 13.71 -9.73 -4.32
N LEU A 494 13.04 -10.49 -5.17
CA LEU A 494 12.21 -9.99 -6.28
C LEU A 494 10.72 -9.93 -5.92
N PHE A 495 10.35 -9.97 -4.64
CA PHE A 495 8.96 -10.15 -4.24
C PHE A 495 8.00 -9.08 -4.80
N LYS A 496 8.48 -7.84 -4.99
CA LYS A 496 7.72 -6.75 -5.61
C LYS A 496 7.47 -6.97 -7.10
N TYR A 497 8.44 -7.54 -7.81
CA TYR A 497 8.35 -7.84 -9.25
C TYR A 497 7.21 -8.83 -9.55
N TYR A 498 6.98 -9.78 -8.64
CA TYR A 498 5.95 -10.82 -8.77
C TYR A 498 4.51 -10.32 -8.67
N ASP A 499 4.30 -9.05 -8.30
CA ASP A 499 2.97 -8.45 -8.29
C ASP A 499 2.40 -8.28 -9.71
N GLU A 500 3.27 -7.97 -10.67
CA GLU A 500 2.92 -7.76 -12.08
C GLU A 500 3.41 -8.88 -13.01
N HIS A 501 4.39 -9.66 -12.56
CA HIS A 501 5.01 -10.75 -13.32
C HIS A 501 4.69 -12.11 -12.70
N PRO A 502 4.40 -13.15 -13.51
CA PRO A 502 3.98 -14.43 -12.97
C PRO A 502 5.09 -15.13 -12.17
N VAL A 503 4.67 -15.79 -11.09
CA VAL A 503 5.47 -16.80 -10.36
C VAL A 503 5.25 -18.21 -10.90
N GLY A 504 4.32 -18.37 -11.83
CA GLY A 504 4.03 -19.64 -12.47
C GLY A 504 2.96 -19.52 -13.53
N HIS A 505 2.70 -20.63 -14.19
CA HIS A 505 1.75 -20.73 -15.29
C HIS A 505 0.85 -21.94 -15.09
N ALA A 506 -0.34 -21.87 -15.66
CA ALA A 506 -1.24 -23.01 -15.73
C ALA A 506 -2.10 -22.95 -17.00
N THR A 507 -2.84 -24.03 -17.27
CA THR A 507 -3.80 -24.09 -18.38
C THR A 507 -5.21 -24.10 -17.83
N LEU A 508 -6.01 -23.09 -18.15
CA LEU A 508 -7.44 -23.09 -17.88
C LEU A 508 -8.19 -23.75 -19.03
N ARG A 509 -9.00 -24.76 -18.73
CA ARG A 509 -9.80 -25.52 -19.70
C ARG A 509 -11.28 -25.50 -19.34
N ASN A 510 -12.13 -25.15 -20.29
CA ASN A 510 -13.58 -25.40 -20.18
C ASN A 510 -13.91 -26.79 -20.71
N LYS A 511 -14.37 -27.71 -19.85
CA LYS A 511 -14.72 -29.09 -20.21
C LYS A 511 -16.19 -29.25 -20.64
N THR A 512 -16.94 -28.17 -20.74
CA THR A 512 -18.39 -28.20 -20.95
C THR A 512 -18.80 -27.73 -22.34
N SER A 513 -20.10 -27.89 -22.64
CA SER A 513 -20.81 -27.31 -23.78
C SER A 513 -21.25 -25.85 -23.55
N PHE A 514 -21.07 -25.29 -22.35
CA PHE A 514 -21.51 -23.94 -21.98
C PHE A 514 -20.34 -22.97 -21.93
N ARG A 515 -20.59 -21.69 -22.20
CA ARG A 515 -19.58 -20.63 -22.07
C ARG A 515 -19.47 -20.20 -20.61
N ALA A 516 -18.26 -20.23 -20.06
CA ALA A 516 -17.97 -19.61 -18.77
C ALA A 516 -17.70 -18.11 -18.91
N LYS A 517 -18.13 -17.35 -17.91
CA LYS A 517 -18.01 -15.89 -17.79
C LYS A 517 -17.49 -15.56 -16.37
N ASP A 518 -17.18 -14.29 -16.14
CA ASP A 518 -16.72 -13.76 -14.86
C ASP A 518 -15.59 -14.57 -14.20
N ILE A 519 -14.69 -15.09 -15.05
CA ILE A 519 -13.59 -15.94 -14.60
C ILE A 519 -12.59 -15.07 -13.84
N GLU A 520 -12.33 -15.46 -12.59
CA GLU A 520 -11.36 -14.87 -11.69
C GLU A 520 -10.47 -15.97 -11.15
N ILE A 521 -9.17 -15.73 -11.13
CA ILE A 521 -8.19 -16.64 -10.56
C ILE A 521 -7.41 -15.87 -9.52
N THR A 522 -7.24 -16.42 -8.32
CA THR A 522 -6.42 -15.82 -7.27
C THR A 522 -5.37 -16.81 -6.79
N LEU A 523 -4.20 -16.31 -6.42
CA LEU A 523 -3.13 -17.09 -5.80
C LEU A 523 -2.87 -16.55 -4.38
N PHE A 524 -2.69 -17.44 -3.41
CA PHE A 524 -2.44 -17.08 -2.03
C PHE A 524 -1.42 -18.01 -1.35
N VAL A 525 -0.44 -17.41 -0.68
CA VAL A 525 0.59 -18.09 0.11
C VAL A 525 0.48 -17.59 1.55
N LYS A 526 -0.28 -18.32 2.38
CA LYS A 526 -0.75 -17.88 3.72
C LYS A 526 0.34 -17.29 4.63
N GLN A 527 1.57 -17.78 4.55
CA GLN A 527 2.68 -17.36 5.41
C GLN A 527 3.30 -16.03 5.00
N TYR A 528 3.21 -15.67 3.71
CA TYR A 528 3.99 -14.58 3.10
C TYR A 528 3.12 -13.59 2.31
N MET A 529 1.79 -13.71 2.42
CA MET A 529 0.81 -12.83 1.79
C MET A 529 -0.30 -12.53 2.81
N ASP A 530 -0.74 -11.28 2.89
CA ASP A 530 -1.85 -10.88 3.77
C ASP A 530 -3.22 -11.11 3.11
N ILE A 531 -3.27 -10.97 1.77
CA ILE A 531 -4.48 -11.17 0.96
C ILE A 531 -4.16 -11.95 -0.33
N PRO A 532 -5.10 -12.72 -0.89
CA PRO A 532 -4.93 -13.36 -2.20
C PRO A 532 -4.71 -12.36 -3.33
N LYS A 533 -3.76 -12.63 -4.23
CA LYS A 533 -3.52 -11.82 -5.44
C LYS A 533 -4.38 -12.34 -6.58
N LYS A 534 -5.16 -11.44 -7.19
CA LYS A 534 -5.88 -11.73 -8.43
C LYS A 534 -4.90 -11.84 -9.60
N CYS A 535 -4.94 -12.98 -10.27
CA CYS A 535 -4.15 -13.34 -11.45
C CYS A 535 -4.85 -12.89 -12.74
N LYS A 536 -4.08 -12.66 -13.81
CA LYS A 536 -4.65 -12.34 -15.12
C LYS A 536 -5.36 -13.58 -15.67
N ALA A 537 -6.67 -13.48 -15.84
CA ALA A 537 -7.51 -14.56 -16.38
C ALA A 537 -8.44 -14.03 -17.49
N PRO A 538 -8.79 -14.85 -18.49
CA PRO A 538 -9.73 -14.43 -19.53
C PRO A 538 -11.12 -14.24 -18.94
N LYS A 539 -11.78 -13.09 -19.14
CA LYS A 539 -13.13 -12.84 -18.59
C LYS A 539 -14.19 -13.86 -19.02
N THR A 540 -14.00 -14.51 -20.18
CA THR A 540 -14.88 -15.58 -20.67
C THR A 540 -14.07 -16.68 -21.35
N LEU A 541 -14.55 -17.91 -21.28
CA LEU A 541 -13.95 -19.07 -21.96
C LEU A 541 -15.06 -19.88 -22.65
N LYS A 542 -14.95 -20.07 -23.97
CA LYS A 542 -15.94 -20.81 -24.76
C LYS A 542 -15.95 -22.29 -24.38
N ALA A 543 -17.04 -22.97 -24.74
CA ALA A 543 -17.16 -24.42 -24.59
C ALA A 543 -15.96 -25.14 -25.24
N GLY A 544 -15.34 -26.08 -24.51
CA GLY A 544 -14.18 -26.85 -24.97
C GLY A 544 -12.85 -26.07 -25.08
N GLU A 545 -12.85 -24.75 -24.87
CA GLU A 545 -11.67 -23.90 -25.09
C GLU A 545 -10.62 -24.10 -23.97
N LYS A 546 -9.34 -24.02 -24.36
CA LYS A 546 -8.19 -24.00 -23.47
C LYS A 546 -7.44 -22.68 -23.62
N LYS A 547 -6.99 -22.10 -22.51
CA LYS A 547 -6.13 -20.93 -22.48
C LYS A 547 -5.04 -21.07 -21.43
N GLU A 548 -3.84 -20.62 -21.76
CA GLU A 548 -2.81 -20.42 -20.75
C GLU A 548 -3.16 -19.22 -19.87
N ILE A 549 -2.79 -19.34 -18.60
CA ILE A 549 -2.98 -18.32 -17.58
C ILE A 549 -1.69 -18.11 -16.81
N GLU A 550 -1.45 -16.87 -16.45
CA GLU A 550 -0.32 -16.42 -15.64
C GLU A 550 -0.76 -16.36 -14.18
N LEU A 551 0.07 -16.87 -13.27
CA LEU A 551 -0.19 -16.86 -11.83
C LEU A 551 0.75 -15.84 -11.16
N ASN A 552 0.19 -14.75 -10.64
CA ASN A 552 0.94 -13.68 -9.97
C ASN A 552 0.82 -13.78 -8.45
N ALA A 553 1.80 -13.30 -7.69
CA ALA A 553 1.80 -13.34 -6.23
C ALA A 553 2.08 -11.96 -5.64
N LEU A 554 1.30 -11.55 -4.63
CA LEU A 554 1.51 -10.32 -3.87
C LEU A 554 2.10 -10.65 -2.51
N PHE A 555 3.40 -10.90 -2.49
CA PHE A 555 4.13 -11.17 -1.26
C PHE A 555 4.30 -9.90 -0.41
N THR A 556 4.37 -10.08 0.90
CA THR A 556 4.74 -9.03 1.87
C THR A 556 6.24 -9.11 2.17
N ASN A 557 6.78 -8.09 2.85
CA ASN A 557 8.20 -8.05 3.25
C ASN A 557 8.62 -9.29 4.08
N ASN A 558 7.69 -9.99 4.72
CA ASN A 558 7.96 -11.18 5.53
C ASN A 558 8.62 -12.30 4.70
N VAL A 559 8.47 -12.31 3.37
CA VAL A 559 9.15 -13.29 2.50
C VAL A 559 10.69 -13.15 2.56
N LEU A 560 11.20 -11.97 2.92
CA LEU A 560 12.64 -11.72 3.13
C LEU A 560 13.17 -12.30 4.46
N GLU A 561 12.31 -12.88 5.31
CA GLU A 561 12.76 -13.62 6.50
C GLU A 561 13.33 -15.01 6.16
N ILE A 562 13.16 -15.46 4.92
CA ILE A 562 13.64 -16.78 4.46
C ILE A 562 15.17 -16.77 4.32
N THR A 563 15.85 -17.30 5.34
CA THR A 563 17.32 -17.46 5.37
C THR A 563 17.78 -18.81 4.84
N GLU A 564 16.88 -19.74 4.56
CA GLU A 564 17.16 -21.01 3.90
C GLU A 564 16.01 -21.34 2.94
N GLY A 565 16.33 -21.83 1.75
CA GLY A 565 15.30 -22.15 0.75
C GLY A 565 14.29 -23.16 1.28
N THR A 566 13.01 -22.89 1.06
CA THR A 566 11.90 -23.67 1.62
C THR A 566 10.83 -24.00 0.57
N LYS A 567 9.86 -24.83 0.96
CA LYS A 567 8.68 -25.16 0.15
C LYS A 567 7.43 -24.69 0.89
N VAL A 568 6.56 -24.01 0.17
CA VAL A 568 5.32 -23.46 0.72
C VAL A 568 4.11 -24.04 -0.01
N ALA A 569 3.01 -24.20 0.71
CA ALA A 569 1.72 -24.49 0.11
C ALA A 569 1.15 -23.21 -0.51
N VAL A 570 0.78 -23.30 -1.78
CA VAL A 570 0.12 -22.24 -2.55
C VAL A 570 -1.31 -22.67 -2.81
N LEU A 571 -2.24 -21.80 -2.46
CA LEU A 571 -3.66 -21.95 -2.78
C LEU A 571 -3.96 -21.14 -4.05
N ILE A 572 -4.41 -21.82 -5.11
CA ILE A 572 -4.97 -21.18 -6.30
C ILE A 572 -6.48 -21.37 -6.26
N THR A 573 -7.23 -20.27 -6.29
CA THR A 573 -8.70 -20.27 -6.33
C THR A 573 -9.18 -19.81 -7.69
N LEU A 574 -9.97 -20.63 -8.37
CA LEU A 574 -10.67 -20.31 -9.60
C LEU A 574 -12.14 -20.03 -9.28
N LYS A 575 -12.65 -18.84 -9.62
CA LYS A 575 -14.07 -18.48 -9.58
C LYS A 575 -14.55 -18.20 -10.99
N TYR A 576 -15.77 -18.58 -11.32
CA TYR A 576 -16.38 -18.29 -12.62
C TYR A 576 -17.89 -18.42 -12.55
N SER A 577 -18.61 -17.70 -13.41
CA SER A 577 -20.04 -17.88 -13.62
C SER A 577 -20.28 -18.72 -14.87
N MET A 578 -21.24 -19.63 -14.81
CA MET A 578 -21.65 -20.43 -15.96
C MET A 578 -23.08 -20.90 -15.73
N ASP A 579 -23.92 -20.77 -16.76
CA ASP A 579 -25.35 -21.16 -16.68
C ASP A 579 -26.10 -20.56 -15.48
N GLY A 580 -25.87 -19.26 -15.19
CA GLY A 580 -26.53 -18.55 -14.09
C GLY A 580 -26.00 -18.87 -12.68
N ALA A 581 -25.13 -19.86 -12.52
CA ALA A 581 -24.50 -20.21 -11.24
C ALA A 581 -23.06 -19.71 -11.16
N VAL A 582 -22.60 -19.37 -9.95
CA VAL A 582 -21.20 -19.04 -9.65
C VAL A 582 -20.52 -20.27 -9.04
N TYR A 583 -19.38 -20.64 -9.59
CA TYR A 583 -18.55 -21.76 -9.16
C TYR A 583 -17.25 -21.24 -8.54
N LYS A 584 -16.74 -21.95 -7.53
CA LYS A 584 -15.44 -21.72 -6.90
C LYS A 584 -14.73 -23.07 -6.78
N GLU A 585 -13.52 -23.15 -7.30
CA GLU A 585 -12.65 -24.32 -7.27
C GLU A 585 -11.32 -23.92 -6.62
N GLU A 586 -10.77 -24.77 -5.76
CA GLU A 586 -9.47 -24.55 -5.12
C GLU A 586 -8.48 -25.65 -5.49
N TYR A 587 -7.22 -25.24 -5.70
CA TYR A 587 -6.09 -26.08 -6.06
C TYR A 587 -4.95 -25.77 -5.10
N THR A 588 -4.46 -26.79 -4.40
CA THR A 588 -3.29 -26.67 -3.53
C THR A 588 -2.09 -27.25 -4.24
N GLN A 589 -1.05 -26.45 -4.42
CA GLN A 589 0.19 -26.84 -5.07
C GLN A 589 1.39 -26.38 -4.24
N THR A 590 2.52 -27.08 -4.35
CA THR A 590 3.75 -26.67 -3.67
C THR A 590 4.60 -25.76 -4.55
N MET A 591 5.06 -24.63 -4.01
CA MET A 591 6.00 -23.73 -4.66
C MET A 591 7.31 -23.67 -3.86
N ARG A 592 8.44 -23.57 -4.56
CA ARG A 592 9.75 -23.42 -3.93
C ARG A 592 10.09 -21.94 -3.82
N LEU A 593 10.39 -21.50 -2.60
CA LEU A 593 10.95 -20.19 -2.32
C LEU A 593 12.44 -20.37 -2.03
N HIS A 594 13.29 -19.61 -2.71
CA HIS A 594 14.73 -19.61 -2.45
C HIS A 594 15.10 -18.77 -1.23
N ASN A 595 16.37 -18.77 -0.87
CA ASN A 595 16.90 -17.87 0.16
C ASN A 595 16.73 -16.41 -0.29
N ARG A 596 16.51 -15.48 0.67
CA ARG A 596 16.41 -14.03 0.41
C ARG A 596 17.63 -13.42 -0.31
N ASN A 597 18.79 -14.04 -0.19
CA ASN A 597 20.03 -13.64 -0.84
C ASN A 597 20.21 -14.30 -2.23
N ALA A 598 19.31 -15.18 -2.64
CA ALA A 598 19.44 -15.92 -3.89
C ALA A 598 18.79 -15.21 -5.08
N MET A 599 19.43 -15.29 -6.26
CA MET A 599 18.85 -14.93 -7.55
C MET A 599 19.47 -15.72 -8.72
N THR A 600 19.08 -15.42 -9.96
CA THR A 600 19.64 -15.99 -11.20
C THR A 600 19.98 -14.87 -12.17
N TRP A 601 20.99 -15.10 -13.03
CA TRP A 601 21.49 -14.13 -14.02
C TRP A 601 20.82 -14.27 -15.41
N ASP A 602 19.55 -14.68 -15.44
CA ASP A 602 18.71 -14.67 -16.65
C ASP A 602 18.38 -13.23 -17.11
N ASP A 603 18.29 -12.31 -16.16
CA ASP A 603 18.29 -10.86 -16.37
C ASP A 603 19.23 -10.18 -15.37
N ASP A 604 20.34 -9.64 -15.87
CA ASP A 604 21.39 -8.99 -15.08
C ASP A 604 20.87 -7.83 -14.22
N ARG A 605 19.75 -7.21 -14.61
CA ARG A 605 19.13 -6.10 -13.86
C ARG A 605 18.57 -6.54 -12.51
N LYS A 606 18.33 -7.84 -12.28
CA LYS A 606 17.80 -8.36 -11.01
C LYS A 606 18.67 -8.01 -9.81
N ALA A 607 19.99 -7.91 -10.01
CA ALA A 607 20.93 -7.51 -8.96
C ALA A 607 20.62 -6.10 -8.41
N ALA A 608 19.94 -5.24 -9.19
CA ALA A 608 19.54 -3.90 -8.76
C ALA A 608 18.57 -3.93 -7.55
N ALA A 609 17.81 -5.01 -7.38
CA ALA A 609 16.90 -5.18 -6.24
C ALA A 609 17.64 -5.19 -4.88
N PHE A 610 18.93 -5.59 -4.86
CA PHE A 610 19.78 -5.56 -3.67
C PHE A 610 20.31 -4.15 -3.35
N VAL A 611 20.32 -3.23 -4.33
CA VAL A 611 20.91 -1.90 -4.20
C VAL A 611 20.00 -1.00 -3.36
N THR A 612 20.17 -1.07 -2.04
CA THR A 612 19.28 -0.44 -1.05
C THR A 612 19.83 0.90 -0.55
N ALA A 613 19.77 1.93 -1.40
CA ALA A 613 20.30 3.27 -1.10
C ALA A 613 19.64 3.97 0.11
N LYS A 614 18.46 3.52 0.53
CA LYS A 614 17.71 4.06 1.67
C LYS A 614 17.90 3.27 2.97
N ASP A 615 18.72 2.23 2.99
CA ASP A 615 19.01 1.50 4.22
C ASP A 615 19.71 2.45 5.24
N PRO A 616 19.29 2.48 6.52
CA PRO A 616 19.87 3.39 7.51
C PRO A 616 21.38 3.23 7.73
N ALA A 617 21.94 2.03 7.57
CA ALA A 617 23.37 1.79 7.68
C ALA A 617 24.13 2.39 6.47
N VAL A 618 23.60 2.16 5.27
CA VAL A 618 24.12 2.72 4.01
C VAL A 618 24.08 4.25 4.04
N LEU A 619 22.93 4.84 4.37
CA LEU A 619 22.75 6.29 4.47
C LEU A 619 23.72 6.92 5.48
N ARG A 620 23.89 6.28 6.65
CA ARG A 620 24.82 6.77 7.68
C ARG A 620 26.25 6.73 7.18
N PHE A 621 26.68 5.62 6.60
CA PHE A 621 28.04 5.49 6.07
C PHE A 621 28.29 6.55 4.98
N ALA A 622 27.44 6.58 3.95
CA ALA A 622 27.62 7.44 2.79
C ALA A 622 27.52 8.93 3.15
N LYS A 623 26.52 9.36 3.93
CA LYS A 623 26.39 10.79 4.29
C LYS A 623 27.56 11.29 5.14
N ASN A 624 28.14 10.44 5.98
CA ASN A 624 29.33 10.81 6.74
C ASN A 624 30.55 11.02 5.84
N VAL A 625 30.74 10.15 4.85
CA VAL A 625 31.82 10.25 3.86
C VAL A 625 31.61 11.45 2.95
N ALA A 626 30.41 11.63 2.39
CA ALA A 626 30.07 12.79 1.56
C ALA A 626 30.20 14.12 2.31
N GLY A 627 30.03 14.12 3.64
CA GLY A 627 30.28 15.30 4.47
C GLY A 627 31.75 15.72 4.58
N VAL A 628 32.70 14.84 4.23
CA VAL A 628 34.12 15.20 4.08
C VAL A 628 34.34 15.96 2.76
N VAL A 629 33.51 15.68 1.76
CA VAL A 629 33.56 16.29 0.43
C VAL A 629 32.87 17.65 0.48
N GLY A 630 33.64 18.75 0.42
CA GLY A 630 33.08 20.10 0.34
C GLY A 630 33.66 21.20 1.26
N ARG A 631 34.74 20.94 2.02
CA ARG A 631 35.36 22.00 2.86
C ARG A 631 36.63 22.67 2.29
N LYS A 632 37.30 22.11 1.27
CA LYS A 632 38.60 22.62 0.76
C LYS A 632 38.89 22.31 -0.74
N GLU A 633 37.88 22.09 -1.56
CA GLU A 633 38.08 21.43 -2.87
C GLU A 633 38.23 22.36 -4.06
N SER A 634 38.98 21.89 -5.06
CA SER A 634 39.07 22.56 -6.36
C SER A 634 37.73 22.47 -7.09
N ARG A 635 37.12 23.64 -7.35
CA ARG A 635 35.95 23.80 -8.22
C ARG A 635 36.18 23.34 -9.68
N ALA A 636 37.43 23.05 -10.06
CA ALA A 636 37.77 22.57 -11.39
C ALA A 636 37.54 21.06 -11.58
N VAL A 637 37.31 20.30 -10.50
CA VAL A 637 37.01 18.87 -10.56
C VAL A 637 35.51 18.65 -10.33
N ASN A 638 34.94 17.72 -11.10
CA ASN A 638 33.52 17.38 -10.98
C ASN A 638 33.19 16.80 -9.59
N LYS A 639 32.11 17.29 -8.97
CA LYS A 639 31.71 16.90 -7.61
C LYS A 639 31.36 15.42 -7.47
N ASN A 640 30.74 14.80 -8.48
CA ASN A 640 30.41 13.38 -8.43
C ASN A 640 31.68 12.53 -8.45
N LEU A 641 32.68 12.94 -9.25
CA LEU A 641 33.99 12.29 -9.28
C LEU A 641 34.72 12.38 -7.93
N LEU A 642 34.73 13.56 -7.30
CA LEU A 642 35.29 13.76 -5.97
C LEU A 642 34.59 12.88 -4.92
N THR A 643 33.27 12.82 -4.98
CA THR A 643 32.47 12.00 -4.06
C THR A 643 32.76 10.51 -4.26
N ALA A 644 32.89 10.04 -5.50
CA ALA A 644 33.23 8.66 -5.82
C ALA A 644 34.65 8.29 -5.34
N MET A 645 35.63 9.20 -5.48
CA MET A 645 36.96 9.03 -4.89
C MET A 645 36.88 8.86 -3.37
N ALA A 646 36.16 9.75 -2.67
CA ALA A 646 36.01 9.68 -1.22
C ALA A 646 35.31 8.40 -0.75
N MET A 647 34.28 7.95 -1.46
CA MET A 647 33.60 6.68 -1.16
C MET A 647 34.53 5.49 -1.32
N HIS A 648 35.35 5.48 -2.38
CA HIS A 648 36.27 4.38 -2.62
C HIS A 648 37.34 4.26 -1.53
N GLU A 649 37.96 5.40 -1.21
CA GLU A 649 38.93 5.48 -0.13
C GLU A 649 38.30 5.14 1.23
N ALA A 650 37.05 5.52 1.48
CA ALA A 650 36.33 5.16 2.70
C ALA A 650 36.06 3.66 2.82
N VAL A 651 35.64 2.99 1.74
CA VAL A 651 35.41 1.54 1.74
C VAL A 651 36.72 0.78 1.94
N SER A 652 37.81 1.23 1.31
CA SER A 652 39.15 0.66 1.49
C SER A 652 39.65 0.83 2.95
N LEU A 653 39.59 2.05 3.50
CA LEU A 653 39.98 2.34 4.90
C LEU A 653 39.09 1.66 5.94
N PHE A 654 37.84 1.35 5.60
CA PHE A 654 36.93 0.60 6.46
C PHE A 654 37.37 -0.87 6.63
N GLY A 655 38.31 -1.33 5.81
CA GLY A 655 38.84 -2.69 5.83
C GLY A 655 38.00 -3.67 5.03
N MET A 656 37.34 -3.19 3.98
CA MET A 656 36.60 -4.06 3.05
C MET A 656 37.57 -5.00 2.34
N SER A 657 37.20 -6.29 2.25
CA SER A 657 38.01 -7.32 1.60
C SER A 657 37.28 -7.93 0.42
N TYR A 658 37.97 -8.08 -0.71
CA TYR A 658 37.47 -8.90 -1.82
C TYR A 658 37.70 -10.37 -1.51
N VAL A 659 36.62 -11.15 -1.44
CA VAL A 659 36.66 -12.60 -1.18
C VAL A 659 35.91 -13.30 -2.28
N ILE A 660 36.60 -14.14 -3.06
CA ILE A 660 35.96 -14.97 -4.09
C ILE A 660 35.16 -16.06 -3.38
N ASP A 661 33.86 -16.16 -3.66
CA ASP A 661 33.03 -17.26 -3.17
C ASP A 661 33.57 -18.61 -3.71
N PRO A 662 34.00 -19.55 -2.84
CA PRO A 662 34.49 -20.86 -3.25
C PRO A 662 33.38 -21.78 -3.79
N THR A 663 32.11 -21.47 -3.55
CA THR A 663 30.93 -22.26 -3.94
C THR A 663 30.21 -21.74 -5.18
N THR A 664 30.31 -20.44 -5.48
CA THR A 664 29.55 -19.78 -6.57
C THR A 664 30.38 -18.69 -7.29
N PRO A 665 31.49 -19.02 -7.97
CA PRO A 665 32.24 -17.98 -8.68
C PRO A 665 31.40 -17.41 -9.84
N PHE A 666 31.11 -16.10 -9.83
CA PHE A 666 30.41 -15.38 -10.92
C PHE A 666 30.90 -15.76 -12.33
N LYS A 667 32.21 -16.06 -12.43
CA LYS A 667 32.88 -16.52 -13.66
C LYS A 667 32.31 -17.80 -14.28
N GLU A 668 31.77 -18.72 -13.48
CA GLU A 668 31.16 -19.97 -13.95
C GLU A 668 29.64 -19.83 -14.19
N PHE A 669 28.97 -18.93 -13.46
CA PHE A 669 27.50 -18.82 -13.42
C PHE A 669 26.93 -17.75 -14.35
N SER A 670 27.68 -16.68 -14.65
CA SER A 670 27.30 -15.70 -15.71
C SER A 670 27.17 -16.35 -17.10
N VAL A 671 27.80 -17.52 -17.31
CA VAL A 671 27.65 -18.34 -18.52
C VAL A 671 26.43 -19.26 -18.43
N ASN A 672 26.11 -19.77 -17.23
CA ASN A 672 24.93 -20.59 -16.97
C ASN A 672 23.83 -19.75 -16.30
N LYS A 673 23.11 -18.97 -17.11
CA LYS A 673 22.03 -18.05 -16.69
C LYS A 673 20.93 -18.64 -15.80
N LYS A 674 20.84 -19.97 -15.67
CA LYS A 674 19.83 -20.67 -14.84
C LYS A 674 20.36 -21.07 -13.47
N ALA A 675 21.64 -20.87 -13.20
CA ALA A 675 22.26 -21.30 -11.98
C ALA A 675 22.08 -20.23 -10.89
N VAL A 676 21.75 -20.69 -9.67
CA VAL A 676 21.40 -19.82 -8.54
C VAL A 676 22.67 -19.27 -7.93
N ASP A 677 22.69 -17.95 -7.72
CA ASP A 677 23.79 -17.21 -7.11
C ASP A 677 23.33 -16.52 -5.81
N PHE A 678 24.27 -16.23 -4.91
CA PHE A 678 24.00 -15.67 -3.58
C PHE A 678 24.66 -14.30 -3.39
N LEU A 679 23.86 -13.24 -3.47
CA LEU A 679 24.28 -11.86 -3.34
C LEU A 679 23.99 -11.33 -1.94
N GLN A 680 24.82 -10.42 -1.45
CA GLN A 680 24.65 -9.74 -0.18
C GLN A 680 23.96 -8.39 -0.36
N PHE A 681 23.08 -8.04 0.60
CA PHE A 681 22.63 -6.66 0.71
C PHE A 681 23.80 -5.76 1.16
N PRO A 682 23.85 -4.48 0.75
CA PRO A 682 24.90 -3.53 1.15
C PRO A 682 25.16 -3.50 2.66
N ARG A 683 24.10 -3.63 3.46
CA ARG A 683 24.21 -3.71 4.92
C ARG A 683 25.00 -4.94 5.38
N GLN A 684 24.74 -6.11 4.79
CA GLN A 684 25.48 -7.34 5.11
C GLN A 684 26.94 -7.22 4.69
N THR A 685 27.22 -6.68 3.50
CA THR A 685 28.60 -6.46 3.03
C THR A 685 29.38 -5.56 3.99
N LEU A 686 28.74 -4.49 4.51
CA LEU A 686 29.35 -3.62 5.53
C LEU A 686 29.52 -4.32 6.90
N GLU A 687 28.57 -5.17 7.30
CA GLU A 687 28.63 -5.92 8.56
C GLU A 687 29.73 -6.99 8.52
N TYR A 688 29.85 -7.72 7.41
CA TYR A 688 30.85 -8.79 7.22
C TYR A 688 32.22 -8.24 6.82
N ARG A 689 32.28 -7.02 6.28
CA ARG A 689 33.50 -6.39 5.72
C ARG A 689 34.16 -7.21 4.63
N ALA A 690 33.38 -8.00 3.91
CA ALA A 690 33.84 -8.85 2.83
C ALA A 690 32.71 -9.08 1.82
N GLY A 691 33.08 -9.20 0.55
CA GLY A 691 32.19 -9.54 -0.54
C GLY A 691 32.97 -9.86 -1.81
N ASP A 692 32.32 -10.47 -2.77
CA ASP A 692 32.86 -10.71 -4.11
C ASP A 692 32.55 -9.53 -5.07
N CYS A 693 32.55 -9.78 -6.38
CA CYS A 693 32.45 -8.71 -7.39
C CYS A 693 31.08 -8.04 -7.39
N ASP A 694 30.04 -8.83 -7.20
CA ASP A 694 28.66 -8.41 -7.21
C ASP A 694 28.27 -7.77 -5.89
N ASP A 695 28.66 -8.34 -4.75
CA ASP A 695 28.48 -7.74 -3.44
C ASP A 695 29.08 -6.32 -3.36
N LEU A 696 30.31 -6.16 -3.83
CA LEU A 696 31.00 -4.87 -3.80
C LEU A 696 30.39 -3.88 -4.80
N SER A 697 29.96 -4.34 -5.97
CA SER A 697 29.27 -3.50 -6.96
C SER A 697 27.92 -3.00 -6.43
N ILE A 698 27.17 -3.87 -5.73
CA ILE A 698 25.91 -3.54 -5.06
C ILE A 698 26.14 -2.52 -3.95
N LEU A 699 27.14 -2.74 -3.10
CA LEU A 699 27.50 -1.82 -2.02
C LEU A 699 27.87 -0.43 -2.55
N TYR A 700 28.79 -0.35 -3.52
CA TYR A 700 29.22 0.94 -4.09
C TYR A 700 28.09 1.69 -4.76
N SER A 701 27.27 0.98 -5.53
CA SER A 701 26.11 1.58 -6.19
C SER A 701 25.14 2.15 -5.16
N ALA A 702 24.86 1.41 -4.08
CA ALA A 702 23.98 1.86 -3.01
C ALA A 702 24.54 3.08 -2.26
N LEU A 703 25.84 3.11 -1.99
CA LEU A 703 26.51 4.26 -1.34
C LEU A 703 26.40 5.53 -2.19
N LEU A 704 26.67 5.45 -3.49
CA LEU A 704 26.61 6.60 -4.39
C LEU A 704 25.18 7.08 -4.66
N GLU A 705 24.23 6.17 -4.89
CA GLU A 705 22.82 6.52 -5.07
C GLU A 705 22.23 7.17 -3.80
N SER A 706 22.69 6.77 -2.61
CA SER A 706 22.20 7.32 -1.33
C SER A 706 22.55 8.81 -1.14
N VAL A 707 23.54 9.31 -1.87
CA VAL A 707 23.95 10.73 -1.90
C VAL A 707 23.56 11.41 -3.22
N GLY A 708 22.72 10.76 -4.03
CA GLY A 708 22.12 11.31 -5.24
C GLY A 708 22.95 11.16 -6.52
N ILE A 709 24.05 10.41 -6.49
CA ILE A 709 24.88 10.16 -7.67
C ILE A 709 24.33 8.94 -8.40
N GLU A 710 23.92 9.13 -9.66
CA GLU A 710 23.41 8.05 -10.50
C GLU A 710 24.49 7.02 -10.82
N THR A 711 24.10 5.76 -10.78
CA THR A 711 24.96 4.61 -11.04
C THR A 711 24.40 3.70 -12.13
N SER A 712 25.22 2.76 -12.58
CA SER A 712 24.89 1.73 -13.56
C SER A 712 25.69 0.48 -13.22
N PHE A 713 25.11 -0.69 -13.42
CA PHE A 713 25.91 -1.91 -13.53
C PHE A 713 26.52 -2.03 -14.92
N ILE A 714 27.70 -2.64 -14.97
CA ILE A 714 28.38 -3.06 -16.19
C ILE A 714 28.62 -4.56 -16.05
N THR A 715 28.00 -5.37 -16.91
CA THR A 715 28.30 -6.80 -16.97
C THR A 715 29.25 -7.10 -18.11
N ILE A 716 30.26 -7.91 -17.81
CA ILE A 716 31.18 -8.47 -18.80
C ILE A 716 31.32 -9.98 -18.51
N PRO A 717 31.81 -10.79 -19.45
CA PRO A 717 31.89 -12.23 -19.25
C PRO A 717 32.69 -12.59 -17.99
N GLY A 718 32.01 -13.15 -17.00
CA GLY A 718 32.60 -13.58 -15.75
C GLY A 718 33.05 -12.49 -14.79
N HIS A 719 32.58 -11.24 -14.96
CA HIS A 719 32.76 -10.19 -13.95
C HIS A 719 31.62 -9.15 -13.93
N LEU A 720 31.33 -8.58 -12.74
CA LEU A 720 30.40 -7.46 -12.55
C LEU A 720 31.17 -6.21 -12.08
N LEU A 721 30.96 -5.11 -12.80
CA LEU A 721 31.51 -3.79 -12.54
C LEU A 721 30.37 -2.80 -12.29
N MET A 722 30.72 -1.57 -11.91
CA MET A 722 29.76 -0.47 -11.86
C MET A 722 30.30 0.80 -12.51
N ALA A 723 29.41 1.72 -12.89
CA ALA A 723 29.76 3.05 -13.34
C ALA A 723 28.89 4.10 -12.67
N PHE A 724 29.40 5.32 -12.51
CA PHE A 724 28.63 6.45 -11.99
C PHE A 724 28.63 7.63 -12.95
N SER A 725 27.55 8.42 -12.92
CA SER A 725 27.37 9.58 -13.79
C SER A 725 28.15 10.78 -13.27
N LEU A 726 28.83 11.47 -14.18
CA LEU A 726 29.42 12.79 -13.92
C LEU A 726 28.38 13.91 -13.95
N ASP A 727 27.14 13.62 -14.33
CA ASP A 727 26.10 14.62 -14.60
C ASP A 727 26.55 15.68 -15.62
N LEU A 728 27.24 15.20 -16.67
CA LEU A 728 27.71 16.01 -17.78
C LEU A 728 27.13 15.51 -19.09
N GLU A 729 26.73 16.45 -19.94
CA GLU A 729 26.42 16.18 -21.34
C GLU A 729 27.69 15.80 -22.13
N PRO A 730 27.60 14.94 -23.15
CA PRO A 730 28.74 14.48 -23.94
C PRO A 730 29.67 15.58 -24.44
N ASP A 731 29.12 16.68 -24.95
CA ASP A 731 29.90 17.80 -25.49
C ASP A 731 30.65 18.57 -24.40
N MET A 732 30.08 18.66 -23.20
CA MET A 732 30.75 19.28 -22.05
C MET A 732 31.85 18.38 -21.51
N ALA A 733 31.61 17.07 -21.42
CA ALA A 733 32.62 16.10 -21.02
C ALA A 733 33.81 16.08 -21.99
N ARG A 734 33.59 16.17 -23.31
CA ARG A 734 34.66 16.25 -24.32
C ARG A 734 35.51 17.52 -24.22
N LYS A 735 34.99 18.59 -23.62
CA LYS A 735 35.74 19.82 -23.32
C LYS A 735 36.56 19.72 -22.03
N THR A 736 36.28 18.72 -21.18
CA THR A 736 37.13 18.43 -20.02
C THR A 736 38.49 17.90 -20.48
N GLN A 737 39.42 17.78 -19.54
CA GLN A 737 40.75 17.21 -19.81
C GLN A 737 40.81 15.71 -19.52
N ILE A 738 39.68 15.10 -19.17
CA ILE A 738 39.59 13.64 -19.02
C ILE A 738 39.61 13.04 -20.42
N ARG A 739 40.38 11.96 -20.59
CA ARG A 739 40.45 11.29 -21.87
C ARG A 739 39.11 10.63 -22.20
N PRO A 740 38.53 10.84 -23.41
CA PRO A 740 37.27 10.20 -23.78
C PRO A 740 37.29 8.67 -23.71
N ASP A 741 38.45 8.02 -23.92
CA ASP A 741 38.57 6.56 -23.82
C ASP A 741 38.64 6.03 -22.38
N GLU A 742 38.66 6.91 -21.37
CA GLU A 742 38.48 6.57 -19.96
C GLU A 742 37.01 6.74 -19.50
N LEU A 743 36.11 7.17 -20.39
CA LEU A 743 34.72 7.48 -20.09
C LEU A 743 33.74 6.67 -20.94
N ILE A 744 32.50 6.57 -20.47
CA ILE A 744 31.40 5.94 -21.19
C ILE A 744 30.41 7.02 -21.61
N PHE A 745 30.08 7.08 -22.89
CA PHE A 745 29.14 8.03 -23.47
C PHE A 745 27.88 7.30 -23.91
N ILE A 746 26.85 7.29 -23.05
CA ILE A 746 25.57 6.61 -23.33
C ILE A 746 24.43 7.60 -23.08
N GLY A 747 23.60 7.81 -24.11
CA GLY A 747 22.52 8.79 -24.09
C GLY A 747 23.06 10.22 -23.92
N LYS A 748 22.42 10.99 -23.02
CA LYS A 748 22.79 12.37 -22.67
C LYS A 748 23.75 12.48 -21.49
N LYS A 749 24.26 11.35 -21.00
CA LYS A 749 25.09 11.30 -19.79
C LYS A 749 26.45 10.69 -20.08
N VAL A 750 27.42 11.11 -19.27
CA VAL A 750 28.78 10.59 -19.30
C VAL A 750 29.10 9.91 -17.98
N TRP A 751 29.63 8.70 -18.08
CA TRP A 751 29.81 7.81 -16.94
C TRP A 751 31.28 7.42 -16.78
N VAL A 752 31.66 7.16 -15.53
CA VAL A 752 32.98 6.70 -15.12
C VAL A 752 32.85 5.23 -14.69
N PRO A 753 33.43 4.27 -15.43
CA PRO A 753 33.46 2.86 -15.02
C PRO A 753 34.48 2.65 -13.91
N VAL A 754 34.15 1.83 -12.92
CA VAL A 754 34.97 1.56 -11.76
C VAL A 754 35.03 0.06 -11.48
N GLU A 755 36.25 -0.45 -11.41
CA GLU A 755 36.53 -1.77 -10.85
C GLU A 755 36.53 -1.70 -9.32
N VAL A 756 35.37 -1.97 -8.71
CA VAL A 756 35.17 -1.81 -7.27
C VAL A 756 35.85 -2.92 -6.44
N THR A 757 36.26 -4.03 -7.06
CA THR A 757 37.08 -5.05 -6.41
C THR A 757 38.55 -4.63 -6.27
N ALA A 758 38.99 -3.65 -7.06
CA ALA A 758 40.31 -3.04 -6.93
C ALA A 758 40.32 -2.05 -5.76
N LEU A 759 40.27 -2.59 -4.55
CA LEU A 759 40.30 -1.83 -3.29
C LEU A 759 41.71 -1.31 -2.96
N ASP A 760 42.73 -1.93 -3.57
CA ASP A 760 44.14 -1.55 -3.44
C ASP A 760 44.57 -0.49 -4.47
N ASN A 761 45.56 0.31 -4.09
CA ASN A 761 46.19 1.34 -4.92
C ASN A 761 45.33 2.58 -5.27
N GLY A 762 44.16 2.70 -4.65
CA GLY A 762 43.29 3.88 -4.70
C GLY A 762 42.38 3.97 -5.93
N PHE A 763 41.46 4.93 -5.88
CA PHE A 763 40.37 5.07 -6.86
C PHE A 763 40.83 5.18 -8.33
N LEU A 764 41.91 5.91 -8.62
CA LEU A 764 42.36 6.11 -10.00
C LEU A 764 42.81 4.80 -10.66
N ASN A 765 43.31 3.85 -9.86
CA ASN A 765 43.63 2.53 -10.35
C ASN A 765 42.36 1.74 -10.66
N ALA A 766 41.37 1.75 -9.76
CA ALA A 766 40.06 1.13 -9.96
C ALA A 766 39.36 1.67 -11.23
N TRP A 767 39.37 2.98 -11.44
CA TRP A 767 38.83 3.59 -12.66
C TRP A 767 39.61 3.16 -13.91
N LYS A 768 40.94 3.18 -13.86
CA LYS A 768 41.78 2.75 -15.00
C LYS A 768 41.48 1.30 -15.41
N ILE A 769 41.32 0.40 -14.44
CA ILE A 769 40.98 -1.00 -14.68
C ILE A 769 39.57 -1.09 -15.28
N GLY A 770 38.56 -0.48 -14.65
CA GLY A 770 37.18 -0.49 -15.16
C GLY A 770 37.06 0.08 -16.58
N ALA A 771 37.77 1.16 -16.90
CA ALA A 771 37.80 1.73 -18.25
C ALA A 771 38.51 0.84 -19.28
N LYS A 772 39.51 0.07 -18.85
CA LYS A 772 40.16 -0.93 -19.71
C LYS A 772 39.20 -2.08 -20.00
N GLU A 773 38.58 -2.64 -18.97
CA GLU A 773 37.66 -3.79 -19.09
C GLU A 773 36.42 -3.45 -19.89
N TRP A 774 35.83 -2.27 -19.67
CA TRP A 774 34.75 -1.74 -20.51
C TRP A 774 35.13 -1.71 -21.98
N ARG A 775 36.28 -1.12 -22.33
CA ARG A 775 36.73 -1.04 -23.72
C ARG A 775 36.99 -2.41 -24.33
N GLU A 776 37.57 -3.33 -23.57
CA GLU A 776 37.81 -4.70 -24.02
C GLU A 776 36.50 -5.46 -24.26
N ALA A 777 35.48 -5.24 -23.43
CA ALA A 777 34.16 -5.83 -23.60
C ALA A 777 33.43 -5.24 -24.81
N VAL A 778 33.41 -3.91 -24.95
CA VAL A 778 32.85 -3.19 -26.11
C VAL A 778 33.50 -3.64 -27.41
N SER A 779 34.83 -3.82 -27.44
CA SER A 779 35.53 -4.29 -28.64
C SER A 779 35.15 -5.71 -29.09
N LYS A 780 34.47 -6.46 -28.22
CA LYS A 780 34.04 -7.84 -28.44
C LYS A 780 32.51 -7.99 -28.50
N ASP A 781 31.77 -6.89 -28.39
CA ASP A 781 30.30 -6.85 -28.25
C ASP A 781 29.80 -7.76 -27.11
N LYS A 782 30.45 -7.69 -25.94
CA LYS A 782 30.16 -8.53 -24.76
C LYS A 782 29.82 -7.74 -23.50
N GLU A 783 29.60 -6.44 -23.64
CA GLU A 783 29.23 -5.56 -22.56
C GLU A 783 27.71 -5.53 -22.34
N GLY A 784 27.30 -5.52 -21.07
CA GLY A 784 26.00 -5.04 -20.63
C GLY A 784 26.17 -3.69 -19.93
N PHE A 785 25.20 -2.80 -20.12
CA PHE A 785 25.15 -1.51 -19.43
C PHE A 785 23.74 -1.25 -18.93
N PHE A 786 23.57 -1.26 -17.61
CA PHE A 786 22.26 -1.24 -16.96
C PHE A 786 22.19 -0.08 -15.95
N PRO A 787 21.70 1.10 -16.38
CA PRO A 787 21.49 2.22 -15.48
C PRO A 787 20.64 1.82 -14.27
N MET A 788 21.04 2.22 -13.07
CA MET A 788 20.46 1.74 -11.82
C MET A 788 18.99 2.15 -11.69
N ARG A 789 18.66 3.40 -12.04
CA ARG A 789 17.29 3.91 -11.97
C ARG A 789 16.35 3.23 -12.98
N ASP A 790 16.85 2.92 -14.17
CA ASP A 790 16.11 2.16 -15.18
C ASP A 790 15.93 0.70 -14.74
N SER A 791 16.95 0.14 -14.08
CA SER A 791 16.90 -1.21 -13.50
C SER A 791 15.91 -1.29 -12.34
N TRP A 792 15.87 -0.28 -11.45
CA TRP A 792 14.89 -0.17 -10.35
C TRP A 792 13.45 0.01 -10.84
N ALA A 793 13.24 0.59 -12.02
CA ALA A 793 11.92 0.67 -12.63
C ALA A 793 11.37 -0.72 -13.02
N VAL A 794 12.25 -1.72 -13.19
CA VAL A 794 11.89 -3.12 -13.45
C VAL A 794 11.97 -3.96 -12.18
N TYR A 795 13.10 -3.91 -11.47
CA TYR A 795 13.39 -4.65 -10.25
C TYR A 795 13.60 -3.67 -9.10
N GLU A 796 12.49 -3.31 -8.45
CA GLU A 796 12.51 -2.37 -7.33
C GLU A 796 13.45 -2.82 -6.20
N PRO A 797 14.15 -1.88 -5.54
CA PRO A 797 14.99 -2.20 -4.41
C PRO A 797 14.15 -2.63 -3.20
N VAL A 798 14.63 -3.63 -2.46
CA VAL A 798 13.95 -4.20 -1.29
C VAL A 798 14.81 -4.10 -0.04
N GLY A 799 14.29 -3.50 1.02
CA GLY A 799 15.04 -3.33 2.28
C GLY A 799 15.19 -4.63 3.05
N LEU A 800 16.39 -4.92 3.56
CA LEU A 800 16.63 -6.09 4.39
C LEU A 800 15.94 -5.92 5.78
N PRO A 801 15.05 -6.83 6.21
CA PRO A 801 14.39 -6.75 7.51
C PRO A 801 15.37 -6.83 8.69
N GLY A 802 14.96 -6.31 9.85
CA GLY A 802 15.75 -6.32 11.08
C GLY A 802 16.62 -5.07 11.28
N ASN A 803 17.16 -4.94 12.50
CA ASN A 803 18.00 -3.81 12.90
C ASN A 803 19.47 -4.05 12.51
N ALA A 804 20.08 -3.04 11.90
CA ALA A 804 21.51 -3.03 11.59
C ALA A 804 22.35 -3.03 12.88
N ALA A 805 23.48 -3.75 12.87
CA ALA A 805 24.52 -3.50 13.85
C ALA A 805 25.05 -2.05 13.70
N PRO A 806 25.62 -1.42 14.74
CA PRO A 806 26.22 -0.10 14.61
C PRO A 806 27.42 -0.13 13.65
N ILE A 807 27.23 0.34 12.42
CA ILE A 807 28.30 0.50 11.43
C ILE A 807 28.84 1.93 11.51
N SER A 808 30.10 2.06 11.92
CA SER A 808 30.80 3.36 12.00
C SER A 808 31.78 3.51 10.82
N PRO A 809 31.69 4.59 10.03
CA PRO A 809 32.63 4.84 8.95
C PRO A 809 34.05 5.12 9.50
N PRO A 810 35.09 5.11 8.64
CA PRO A 810 36.44 5.47 9.03
C PRO A 810 36.53 6.85 9.68
N ALA A 811 37.57 7.06 10.51
CA ALA A 811 37.82 8.35 11.14
C ALA A 811 37.99 9.45 10.08
N ARG A 812 37.32 10.58 10.29
CA ARG A 812 37.27 11.70 9.32
C ARG A 812 38.64 12.19 8.90
N ASP A 813 39.59 12.29 9.82
CA ASP A 813 40.93 12.81 9.52
C ASP A 813 41.71 11.85 8.61
N GLN A 814 41.64 10.55 8.88
CA GLN A 814 42.29 9.52 8.05
C GLN A 814 41.70 9.48 6.64
N LEU A 815 40.37 9.52 6.55
CA LEU A 815 39.66 9.59 5.27
C LEU A 815 40.04 10.83 4.48
N THR A 816 40.07 12.00 5.13
CA THR A 816 40.44 13.28 4.48
C THR A 816 41.84 13.20 3.88
N VAL A 817 42.82 12.62 4.59
CA VAL A 817 44.18 12.46 4.09
C VAL A 817 44.25 11.54 2.87
N SER A 818 43.60 10.37 2.92
CA SER A 818 43.62 9.41 1.80
C SER A 818 42.93 9.98 0.56
N TYR A 819 41.75 10.55 0.76
CA TYR A 819 40.97 11.22 -0.27
C TYR A 819 41.74 12.36 -0.96
N LEU A 820 42.30 13.31 -0.21
CA LEU A 820 43.01 14.45 -0.80
C LEU A 820 44.28 14.02 -1.55
N LYS A 821 44.94 12.94 -1.10
CA LYS A 821 46.07 12.36 -1.82
C LYS A 821 45.64 11.86 -3.20
N GLU A 822 44.48 11.20 -3.29
CA GLU A 822 43.96 10.68 -4.56
C GLU A 822 43.50 11.80 -5.50
N VAL A 823 42.82 12.82 -4.97
CA VAL A 823 42.45 14.04 -5.72
C VAL A 823 43.69 14.74 -6.28
N THR A 824 44.77 14.85 -5.49
CA THR A 824 46.02 15.48 -5.93
C THR A 824 46.65 14.70 -7.10
N LYS A 825 46.70 13.37 -7.02
CA LYS A 825 47.20 12.53 -8.14
C LYS A 825 46.38 12.74 -9.42
N PHE A 826 45.05 12.84 -9.29
CA PHE A 826 44.15 13.06 -10.42
C PHE A 826 44.41 14.41 -11.09
N ILE A 827 44.47 15.47 -10.28
CA ILE A 827 44.73 16.82 -10.74
C ILE A 827 46.08 16.87 -11.45
N ASP A 828 47.14 16.35 -10.82
CA ASP A 828 48.49 16.32 -11.41
C ASP A 828 48.47 15.60 -12.77
N LYS A 829 47.79 14.43 -12.89
CA LYS A 829 47.63 13.70 -14.17
C LYS A 829 46.98 14.58 -15.25
N ILE A 830 45.94 15.33 -14.89
CA ILE A 830 45.16 16.13 -15.85
C ILE A 830 45.88 17.40 -16.29
N ILE A 831 46.55 18.10 -15.38
CA ILE A 831 47.16 19.40 -15.70
C ILE A 831 48.57 19.26 -16.30
N LEU A 832 49.22 18.10 -16.14
CA LEU A 832 50.61 17.87 -16.54
C LEU A 832 50.93 18.35 -17.97
N PRO A 833 50.11 18.09 -19.01
CA PRO A 833 50.42 18.56 -20.36
C PRO A 833 50.42 20.09 -20.47
N ARG A 834 49.52 20.77 -19.74
CA ARG A 834 49.43 22.23 -19.73
C ARG A 834 50.56 22.86 -18.92
N VAL A 835 50.90 22.25 -17.79
CA VAL A 835 52.08 22.63 -16.99
C VAL A 835 53.34 22.51 -17.83
N ALA A 836 53.54 21.39 -18.54
CA ALA A 836 54.70 21.20 -19.42
C ALA A 836 54.73 22.23 -20.56
N LYS A 837 53.58 22.54 -21.17
CA LYS A 837 53.47 23.58 -22.19
C LYS A 837 53.84 24.97 -21.64
N LEU A 838 53.24 25.38 -20.53
CA LEU A 838 53.53 26.67 -19.90
C LEU A 838 54.99 26.76 -19.43
N GLN A 839 55.55 25.68 -18.89
CA GLN A 839 56.95 25.63 -18.51
C GLN A 839 57.88 25.76 -19.73
N SER A 840 57.51 25.17 -20.87
CA SER A 840 58.24 25.36 -22.13
C SER A 840 58.17 26.82 -22.62
N GLU A 841 56.99 27.46 -22.57
CA GLU A 841 56.84 28.88 -22.93
C GLU A 841 57.66 29.79 -22.00
N ILE A 842 57.60 29.55 -20.68
CA ILE A 842 58.40 30.27 -19.68
C ILE A 842 59.89 30.16 -20.00
N ASN A 843 60.37 28.98 -20.39
CA ASN A 843 61.78 28.78 -20.73
C ASN A 843 62.16 29.47 -22.04
N LYS A 844 61.29 29.46 -23.06
CA LYS A 844 61.51 30.12 -24.37
C LYS A 844 61.45 31.65 -24.28
N SER A 845 60.65 32.19 -23.38
CA SER A 845 60.44 33.63 -23.19
C SER A 845 61.33 34.24 -22.11
N GLU A 846 62.36 33.52 -21.65
CA GLU A 846 63.26 33.93 -20.55
C GLU A 846 62.51 34.32 -19.24
N GLY A 847 61.35 33.71 -19.00
CA GLY A 847 60.56 33.93 -17.81
C GLY A 847 59.62 35.14 -17.88
N ASP A 848 59.08 35.45 -19.05
CA ASP A 848 58.00 36.45 -19.22
C ASP A 848 56.93 36.30 -18.11
N PRO A 849 56.67 37.38 -17.33
CA PRO A 849 55.74 37.39 -16.22
C PRO A 849 54.35 36.80 -16.53
N LYS A 850 53.87 37.00 -17.76
CA LYS A 850 52.56 36.53 -18.21
C LYS A 850 52.42 35.01 -18.17
N PHE A 851 53.42 34.27 -18.62
CA PHE A 851 53.36 32.80 -18.63
C PHE A 851 53.55 32.20 -17.24
N VAL A 852 54.36 32.84 -16.38
CA VAL A 852 54.50 32.46 -14.97
C VAL A 852 53.20 32.72 -14.22
N ASN A 853 52.51 33.82 -14.50
CA ASN A 853 51.20 34.14 -13.92
C ASN A 853 50.15 33.12 -14.39
N LYS A 854 50.09 32.79 -15.69
CA LYS A 854 49.25 31.69 -16.22
C LYS A 854 49.49 30.36 -15.52
N LEU A 855 50.74 30.03 -15.20
CA LEU A 855 51.08 28.81 -14.46
C LEU A 855 50.55 28.87 -13.02
N GLY A 856 50.71 30.00 -12.35
CA GLY A 856 50.12 30.24 -11.03
C GLY A 856 48.59 30.14 -11.03
N VAL A 857 47.92 30.74 -12.01
CA VAL A 857 46.47 30.65 -12.22
C VAL A 857 46.04 29.21 -12.45
N LEU A 858 46.76 28.48 -13.30
CA LEU A 858 46.47 27.06 -13.54
C LEU A 858 46.53 26.26 -12.24
N TYR A 859 47.57 26.44 -11.42
CA TYR A 859 47.65 25.78 -10.12
C TYR A 859 46.51 26.19 -9.18
N ALA A 860 46.20 27.49 -9.11
CA ALA A 860 45.17 28.00 -8.20
C ALA A 860 43.76 27.49 -8.55
N ARG A 861 43.42 27.44 -9.85
CA ARG A 861 42.14 26.89 -10.32
C ARG A 861 41.95 25.43 -9.93
N TYR A 862 43.03 24.67 -9.97
CA TYR A 862 43.03 23.27 -9.56
C TYR A 862 43.31 23.07 -8.06
N GLY A 863 43.22 24.12 -7.23
CA GLY A 863 43.34 24.02 -5.77
C GLY A 863 44.76 23.73 -5.26
N LEU A 864 45.77 23.78 -6.14
CA LEU A 864 47.19 23.61 -5.78
C LEU A 864 47.76 24.94 -5.25
N THR A 865 47.16 25.45 -4.19
CA THR A 865 47.37 26.81 -3.67
C THR A 865 48.83 27.09 -3.33
N ASP A 866 49.57 26.12 -2.77
CA ASP A 866 50.98 26.30 -2.44
C ASP A 866 51.86 26.47 -3.69
N LYS A 867 51.60 25.69 -4.74
CA LYS A 867 52.30 25.82 -6.03
C LYS A 867 51.95 27.16 -6.69
N ALA A 868 50.68 27.56 -6.64
CA ALA A 868 50.22 28.85 -7.17
C ALA A 868 50.88 30.04 -6.46
N ARG A 869 50.87 30.03 -5.12
CA ARG A 869 51.52 31.06 -4.30
C ARG A 869 53.00 31.18 -4.61
N LYS A 870 53.69 30.06 -4.82
CA LYS A 870 55.11 30.06 -5.18
C LYS A 870 55.37 30.79 -6.50
N GLU A 871 54.57 30.53 -7.53
CA GLU A 871 54.72 31.21 -8.83
C GLU A 871 54.34 32.70 -8.76
N PHE A 872 53.28 33.06 -8.03
CA PHE A 872 52.93 34.46 -7.85
C PHE A 872 53.96 35.22 -7.00
N ASN A 873 54.49 34.61 -5.93
CA ASN A 873 55.58 35.20 -5.14
C ASN A 873 56.85 35.39 -5.97
N ARG A 874 57.14 34.48 -6.90
CA ARG A 874 58.26 34.60 -7.86
C ARG A 874 58.10 35.81 -8.79
N LEU A 875 56.87 36.22 -9.11
CA LEU A 875 56.60 37.44 -9.87
C LEU A 875 56.74 38.68 -9.01
N LEU A 876 56.09 38.69 -7.85
CA LEU A 876 56.06 39.85 -6.97
C LEU A 876 57.42 40.18 -6.35
N SER A 877 58.33 39.20 -6.21
CA SER A 877 59.71 39.45 -5.79
C SER A 877 60.57 40.15 -6.86
N LYS A 878 60.15 40.11 -8.12
CA LYS A 878 60.81 40.80 -9.24
C LYS A 878 60.13 42.12 -9.59
N ASN A 879 58.80 42.16 -9.53
CA ASN A 879 57.98 43.34 -9.77
C ASN A 879 56.82 43.35 -8.76
N GLU A 880 56.97 44.12 -7.68
CA GLU A 880 55.99 44.21 -6.60
C GLU A 880 54.65 44.81 -7.03
N SER A 881 54.60 45.47 -8.19
CA SER A 881 53.42 46.14 -8.77
C SER A 881 52.82 45.38 -9.96
N TYR A 882 53.18 44.11 -10.18
CA TYR A 882 52.60 43.31 -11.26
C TYR A 882 51.13 42.97 -10.95
N VAL A 883 50.22 43.79 -11.50
CA VAL A 883 48.79 43.79 -11.19
C VAL A 883 48.11 42.42 -11.34
N PRO A 884 48.33 41.64 -12.42
CA PRO A 884 47.71 40.33 -12.54
C PRO A 884 48.06 39.37 -11.40
N ALA A 885 49.32 39.33 -10.96
CA ALA A 885 49.72 38.49 -9.84
C ALA A 885 49.14 39.00 -8.52
N LEU A 886 49.06 40.31 -8.28
CA LEU A 886 48.43 40.88 -7.08
C LEU A 886 46.96 40.49 -6.99
N LEU A 887 46.20 40.62 -8.09
CA LEU A 887 44.81 40.21 -8.16
C LEU A 887 44.65 38.70 -7.91
N ASN A 888 45.47 37.87 -8.57
CA ASN A 888 45.37 36.42 -8.43
C ASN A 888 45.81 35.93 -7.03
N PHE A 889 46.75 36.60 -6.38
CA PHE A 889 47.15 36.31 -4.99
C PHE A 889 46.06 36.71 -4.00
N GLY A 890 45.43 37.87 -4.20
CA GLY A 890 44.25 38.28 -3.45
C GLY A 890 43.09 37.29 -3.60
N ASN A 891 42.87 36.77 -4.82
CA ASN A 891 41.85 35.75 -5.10
C ASN A 891 42.09 34.46 -4.30
N ILE A 892 43.35 34.05 -4.10
CA ILE A 892 43.68 32.90 -3.25
C ILE A 892 43.23 33.13 -1.81
N TYR A 893 43.56 34.28 -1.22
CA TYR A 893 43.16 34.58 0.17
C TYR A 893 41.65 34.77 0.31
N PHE A 894 40.99 35.35 -0.70
CA PHE A 894 39.53 35.45 -0.75
C PHE A 894 38.87 34.06 -0.71
N MET A 895 39.40 33.08 -1.43
CA MET A 895 38.89 31.70 -1.40
C MET A 895 39.18 30.98 -0.07
N GLU A 896 40.20 31.40 0.68
CA GLU A 896 40.54 30.86 2.00
C GLU A 896 39.81 31.57 3.15
N ASP A 897 38.90 32.51 2.83
CA ASP A 897 38.17 33.33 3.80
C ASP A 897 39.07 34.31 4.61
N ASP A 898 40.30 34.54 4.15
CA ASP A 898 41.22 35.54 4.72
C ASP A 898 41.00 36.89 4.03
N MET A 899 39.87 37.52 4.38
CA MET A 899 39.38 38.75 3.76
C MET A 899 40.35 39.94 3.95
N GLU A 900 41.04 40.01 5.10
CA GLU A 900 42.00 41.08 5.37
C GLU A 900 43.21 41.01 4.45
N LYS A 901 43.82 39.82 4.29
CA LYS A 901 44.91 39.66 3.34
C LYS A 901 44.44 39.85 1.91
N ALA A 902 43.27 39.32 1.55
CA ALA A 902 42.69 39.51 0.22
C ALA A 902 42.57 41.00 -0.11
N LEU A 903 42.00 41.80 0.80
CA LEU A 903 41.86 43.25 0.63
C LEU A 903 43.20 43.93 0.43
N SER A 904 44.21 43.59 1.24
CA SER A 904 45.56 44.16 1.13
C SER A 904 46.19 43.96 -0.26
N PHE A 905 46.05 42.77 -0.84
CA PHE A 905 46.54 42.50 -2.20
C PHE A 905 45.75 43.26 -3.27
N TYR A 906 44.42 43.36 -3.13
CA TYR A 906 43.59 44.11 -4.08
C TYR A 906 43.84 45.63 -4.00
N GLU A 907 44.08 46.18 -2.81
CA GLU A 907 44.44 47.59 -2.63
C GLU A 907 45.77 47.92 -3.31
N ARG A 908 46.77 47.03 -3.21
CA ARG A 908 48.04 47.19 -3.95
C ARG A 908 47.85 47.14 -5.46
N ALA A 909 46.98 46.26 -5.94
CA ALA A 909 46.62 46.18 -7.37
C ALA A 909 45.95 47.49 -7.83
N TYR A 910 45.00 48.00 -7.05
CA TYR A 910 44.30 49.25 -7.32
C TYR A 910 45.21 50.48 -7.21
N ALA A 911 46.17 50.50 -6.27
CA ALA A 911 47.15 51.58 -6.17
C ALA A 911 48.08 51.64 -7.39
N SER A 912 48.41 50.48 -7.96
CA SER A 912 49.23 50.37 -9.18
C SER A 912 48.44 50.78 -10.43
N GLU A 913 47.17 50.35 -10.53
CA GLU A 913 46.26 50.71 -11.63
C GLU A 913 44.86 51.13 -11.13
N PRO A 914 44.64 52.42 -10.79
CA PRO A 914 43.39 52.90 -10.18
C PRO A 914 42.13 52.81 -11.06
N GLY A 915 42.28 52.50 -12.35
CA GLY A 915 41.20 52.28 -13.31
C GLY A 915 40.92 50.81 -13.61
N ASN A 916 41.65 49.87 -13.00
CA ASN A 916 41.49 48.45 -13.29
C ASN A 916 40.15 47.94 -12.71
N SER A 917 39.18 47.65 -13.59
CA SER A 917 37.84 47.22 -13.21
C SER A 917 37.83 45.91 -12.40
N LYS A 918 38.80 44.99 -12.62
CA LYS A 918 38.91 43.76 -11.83
C LYS A 918 39.36 44.05 -10.39
N ALA A 919 40.33 44.96 -10.21
CA ALA A 919 40.75 45.39 -8.86
C ALA A 919 39.60 46.03 -8.10
N ILE A 920 38.85 46.93 -8.73
CA ILE A 920 37.68 47.60 -8.15
C ILE A 920 36.61 46.57 -7.75
N LEU A 921 36.32 45.61 -8.62
CA LEU A 921 35.36 44.54 -8.34
C LEU A 921 35.83 43.65 -7.17
N CYS A 922 37.07 43.18 -7.17
CA CYS A 922 37.58 42.32 -6.10
C CYS A 922 37.57 43.03 -4.74
N MET A 923 37.93 44.32 -4.68
CA MET A 923 37.79 45.13 -3.47
C MET A 923 36.33 45.28 -3.04
N ALA A 924 35.40 45.49 -3.98
CA ALA A 924 33.97 45.59 -3.68
C ALA A 924 33.42 44.28 -3.11
N ARG A 925 33.85 43.14 -3.64
CA ARG A 925 33.46 41.81 -3.15
C ARG A 925 33.99 41.53 -1.75
N VAL A 926 35.27 41.79 -1.47
CA VAL A 926 35.83 41.62 -0.13
C VAL A 926 35.12 42.53 0.88
N ASN A 927 34.90 43.79 0.53
CA ASN A 927 34.19 44.71 1.42
C ASN A 927 32.72 44.33 1.60
N HIS A 928 32.12 43.59 0.67
CA HIS A 928 30.79 43.05 0.84
C HIS A 928 30.78 41.89 1.86
N GLU A 929 31.74 40.97 1.79
CA GLU A 929 31.89 39.89 2.78
C GLU A 929 32.27 40.42 4.17
N LEU A 930 33.00 41.53 4.25
CA LEU A 930 33.30 42.27 5.49
C LEU A 930 32.16 43.19 5.96
N GLU A 931 31.01 43.19 5.26
CA GLU A 931 29.84 44.03 5.56
C GLU A 931 30.09 45.56 5.53
N ASN A 932 31.16 46.00 4.86
CA ASN A 932 31.54 47.40 4.66
C ASN A 932 30.72 48.06 3.54
N TYR A 933 29.39 48.00 3.61
CA TYR A 933 28.48 48.42 2.51
C TYR A 933 28.66 49.87 2.04
N GLY A 934 29.13 50.76 2.91
CA GLY A 934 29.46 52.14 2.53
C GLY A 934 30.60 52.23 1.52
N ILE A 935 31.61 51.36 1.66
CA ILE A 935 32.73 51.23 0.71
C ILE A 935 32.26 50.50 -0.55
N VAL A 936 31.48 49.42 -0.40
CA VAL A 936 30.92 48.66 -1.53
C VAL A 936 30.14 49.58 -2.47
N ASN A 937 29.27 50.44 -1.95
CA ASN A 937 28.50 51.38 -2.78
C ASN A 937 29.38 52.32 -3.61
N LYS A 938 30.47 52.83 -3.02
CA LYS A 938 31.43 53.70 -3.73
C LYS A 938 32.16 52.94 -4.82
N LEU A 939 32.68 51.75 -4.50
CA LEU A 939 33.42 50.91 -5.44
C LEU A 939 32.53 50.39 -6.56
N TYR A 940 31.29 49.97 -6.26
CA TYR A 940 30.35 49.48 -7.26
C TYR A 940 29.84 50.59 -8.18
N LYS A 941 29.65 51.81 -7.66
CA LYS A 941 29.39 52.99 -8.52
C LYS A 941 30.56 53.24 -9.48
N LYS A 942 31.79 53.19 -8.96
CA LYS A 942 32.98 53.35 -9.80
C LYS A 942 33.10 52.22 -10.84
N LEU A 943 32.77 50.98 -10.48
CA LEU A 943 32.76 49.85 -11.40
C LEU A 943 31.75 50.06 -12.54
N LYS A 944 30.56 50.60 -12.25
CA LYS A 944 29.58 50.96 -13.29
C LYS A 944 30.08 52.02 -14.26
N GLU A 945 30.95 52.93 -13.79
CA GLU A 945 31.54 53.97 -14.64
C GLU A 945 32.70 53.41 -15.49
N THR A 946 33.49 52.48 -14.96
CA THR A 946 34.67 51.94 -15.67
C THR A 946 34.37 50.72 -16.55
N ASP A 947 33.45 49.84 -16.13
CA ASP A 947 33.04 48.64 -16.87
C ASP A 947 31.58 48.27 -16.56
N PRO A 948 30.62 48.87 -17.30
CA PRO A 948 29.19 48.64 -17.09
C PRO A 948 28.77 47.17 -17.24
N ASP A 949 29.40 46.44 -18.16
CA ASP A 949 29.08 45.04 -18.44
C ASP A 949 29.54 44.13 -17.29
N LEU A 950 30.72 44.39 -16.73
CA LEU A 950 31.20 43.68 -15.56
C LEU A 950 30.37 44.03 -14.32
N ALA A 951 29.99 45.31 -14.15
CA ALA A 951 29.08 45.71 -13.07
C ALA A 951 27.73 45.00 -13.17
N ALA A 952 27.14 44.89 -14.37
CA ALA A 952 25.86 44.22 -14.59
C ALA A 952 25.90 42.74 -14.18
N ARG A 953 27.02 42.04 -14.42
CA ARG A 953 27.20 40.64 -13.99
C ARG A 953 27.22 40.49 -12.46
N TYR A 954 27.67 41.51 -11.74
CA TYR A 954 27.80 41.51 -10.28
C TYR A 954 26.79 42.45 -9.61
N LEU A 955 25.57 42.50 -10.13
CA LEU A 955 24.51 43.42 -9.67
C LEU A 955 24.20 43.30 -8.17
N TYR A 956 24.44 42.13 -7.57
CA TYR A 956 24.20 41.88 -6.16
C TYR A 956 24.96 42.85 -5.23
N LEU A 957 26.13 43.34 -5.65
CA LEU A 957 26.93 44.30 -4.89
C LEU A 957 26.24 45.66 -4.73
N GLY A 958 25.14 45.92 -5.46
CA GLY A 958 24.31 47.10 -5.30
C GLY A 958 23.17 46.97 -4.26
N PHE A 959 22.95 45.79 -3.69
CA PHE A 959 21.90 45.51 -2.71
C PHE A 959 22.47 45.28 -1.30
N LYS A 960 21.62 45.23 -0.28
CA LYS A 960 22.01 44.97 1.13
C LYS A 960 21.22 43.79 1.70
N GLY A 961 21.80 43.08 2.66
CA GLY A 961 21.11 42.03 3.43
C GLY A 961 20.60 40.88 2.55
N GLU A 962 19.41 40.36 2.86
CA GLU A 962 18.82 39.19 2.17
C GLU A 962 18.59 39.39 0.66
N GLU A 963 18.33 40.62 0.21
CA GLU A 963 18.17 40.93 -1.22
C GLU A 963 19.47 40.73 -2.00
N SER A 964 20.61 41.04 -1.38
CA SER A 964 21.94 40.82 -1.97
C SER A 964 22.23 39.32 -2.11
N THR A 965 21.99 38.55 -1.06
CA THR A 965 22.19 37.08 -1.08
C THR A 965 21.34 36.43 -2.17
N ARG A 966 20.04 36.78 -2.26
CA ARG A 966 19.14 36.24 -3.29
C ARG A 966 19.58 36.63 -4.72
N ALA A 967 20.04 37.86 -4.92
CA ALA A 967 20.54 38.31 -6.23
C ALA A 967 21.86 37.62 -6.61
N ALA A 968 22.76 37.40 -5.65
CA ALA A 968 24.05 36.74 -5.87
C ALA A 968 23.87 35.25 -6.23
N ASP A 969 22.94 34.58 -5.53
CA ASP A 969 22.60 33.17 -5.76
C ASP A 969 21.90 32.98 -7.11
N MET A 970 20.95 33.86 -7.47
CA MET A 970 20.25 33.82 -8.77
C MET A 970 21.22 33.97 -9.96
N LEU A 971 22.28 34.76 -9.80
CA LEU A 971 23.26 35.02 -10.85
C LEU A 971 24.43 34.01 -10.84
N GLY A 972 24.58 33.20 -9.79
CA GLY A 972 25.69 32.24 -9.66
C GLY A 972 27.09 32.88 -9.56
N VAL A 973 27.15 34.18 -9.27
CA VAL A 973 28.41 34.96 -9.34
C VAL A 973 29.13 35.09 -8.00
N LYS A 974 28.46 34.81 -6.88
CA LYS A 974 29.03 34.88 -5.53
C LYS A 974 30.33 34.08 -5.44
N ASP A 975 30.31 32.90 -6.05
CA ASP A 975 31.38 31.90 -6.04
C ASP A 975 32.30 31.93 -7.28
N THR A 976 32.09 32.87 -8.21
CA THR A 976 32.94 32.93 -9.41
C THR A 976 34.21 33.73 -9.12
N VAL A 977 35.38 33.11 -9.28
CA VAL A 977 36.69 33.79 -9.16
C VAL A 977 37.15 34.25 -10.53
N LEU A 978 37.50 35.54 -10.64
CA LEU A 978 38.01 36.12 -11.88
C LEU A 978 39.53 36.08 -11.87
N TRP A 979 40.09 35.12 -12.60
CA TRP A 979 41.53 35.04 -12.79
C TRP A 979 42.00 36.05 -13.84
N ASP A 980 43.11 36.72 -13.57
CA ASP A 980 43.74 37.63 -14.52
C ASP A 980 44.84 36.93 -15.31
N GLU A 981 44.86 37.18 -16.62
CA GLU A 981 45.68 36.46 -17.62
C GLU A 981 45.52 34.93 -17.64
N GLU A 982 44.30 34.40 -17.51
CA GLU A 982 43.99 32.95 -17.57
C GLU A 982 44.55 32.23 -18.81
#